data_AF-A0A8J2JR77-F1
#
_entry.id   AF-A0A8J2JR77-F1
#
_cell.length_a   1.000
_cell.length_b   1.000
_cell.length_c   1.000
_cell.angle_alpha   90.00
_cell.angle_beta   90.00
_cell.angle_gamma   90.00
#
_symmetry.space_group_name_H-M   'P 1'
#
loop_
_entity.id
_entity.type
_entity.pdbx_description
1 polymer ?
#
loop_
_entity_poly.entity_id
_entity_poly.type
_entity_poly.pdbx_seq_one_letter_code
_entity_poly.pdbx_strand_id
1 'polypeptide(L)'
;MNKSMKFMIALLSVLTFEVCRGVQLQSYNVDPDLITISGFSSGGAMAMQFHVAYSQVIAGAGILAGLPYSCGKNDSSDECLDSPEGVNIGEILMEIDDQASKGKINPTSHINGTQVFIWHGSNDTMVYPTSSLQILEIYDYYGANIKTKLDIPSGHGFPTNFYGTPCGSSSTAMHYINNCNYHGAYETLKNLLGEDLIDPSSNRPMSLVAGQLLEYEQTEFVKGLDPSTASMDPIGYIYVPTTCENKILECKLHIAFHGCTQNRANLGEIYVTKTGYLEVAELNNIIVLFPQAAANARIGNPNSCWDWWGYTNDNFLNQDGAQMDAIYQMIRRIAEEEPEKNKMRPVIVLLLALAAIGSNAVKLQSYNVDPDSITISGLSSGGAFVMQFHLAYSQEIIGAGILAGLPYSCGKGGLTSATLCMTLPSNVISANVIKEIDSQASKGSINATSYISGSKIFIVHGTKDTTVNPTASTKIKEVYDHYGAVIKTKLDIASVHGYPTDFYGAACGSSSASTHYINNCNYHGAYETLKHLLGDDLVAPSGSGSLAGQLIEYEQGEFLSGLPSTSSMDAHGYVYIPSGCADKSRQCRLHISFHGCQQSKGNLGDIYATKTGYLEVAEKNNIIVLFPQAAANMLIGNPNACWDWWGYLNANYLNQNGAQMSAVHKMMRRIVDCDDCSVDPPVTTTTVKTTTPGDNTPAPGTCRDNEISFQPFPGKCDTYILCACGAEVLQHCAPGLYFDPKINSCNFIQLVDCTPSH
;
A
#
# COMPACT_ATOMS: atom_id res chain seq x y z
N MET A 1 -53.84 -16.82 -7.23
CA MET A 1 -52.67 -15.93 -7.07
C MET A 1 -52.57 -15.56 -5.60
N ASN A 2 -51.69 -16.23 -4.86
CA ASN A 2 -51.75 -16.26 -3.40
C ASN A 2 -50.77 -15.25 -2.75
N LYS A 3 -51.20 -14.70 -1.62
CA LYS A 3 -50.64 -13.55 -0.87
C LYS A 3 -49.20 -13.71 -0.33
N SER A 4 -48.49 -14.78 -0.65
CA SER A 4 -47.12 -15.05 -0.18
C SER A 4 -46.03 -14.36 -1.01
N MET A 5 -46.37 -13.73 -2.14
CA MET A 5 -45.38 -13.13 -3.07
C MET A 5 -45.14 -11.63 -2.84
N LYS A 6 -45.82 -11.00 -1.87
CA LYS A 6 -45.63 -9.57 -1.53
C LYS A 6 -44.80 -9.31 -0.27
N PHE A 7 -44.47 -10.34 0.51
CA PHE A 7 -43.55 -10.22 1.65
C PHE A 7 -42.09 -10.57 1.29
N MET A 8 -41.86 -11.14 0.10
CA MET A 8 -40.53 -11.56 -0.38
C MET A 8 -39.82 -10.52 -1.25
N ILE A 9 -40.47 -9.38 -1.51
CA ILE A 9 -39.92 -8.25 -2.30
C ILE A 9 -39.44 -7.09 -1.40
N ALA A 10 -39.67 -7.17 -0.08
CA ALA A 10 -39.16 -6.19 0.89
C ALA A 10 -37.97 -6.70 1.74
N LEU A 11 -37.50 -7.94 1.50
CA LEU A 11 -36.32 -8.52 2.17
C LEU A 11 -35.16 -8.81 1.20
N LEU A 12 -35.32 -8.53 -0.09
CA LEU A 12 -34.31 -8.75 -1.14
C LEU A 12 -33.62 -7.45 -1.61
N SER A 13 -33.70 -6.39 -0.79
CA SER A 13 -33.00 -5.11 -1.02
C SER A 13 -31.92 -4.81 0.02
N VAL A 14 -31.44 -5.81 0.77
CA VAL A 14 -30.45 -5.60 1.87
C VAL A 14 -29.24 -6.54 1.80
N LEU A 15 -29.04 -7.35 0.74
CA LEU A 15 -27.95 -8.34 0.72
C LEU A 15 -27.06 -8.34 -0.55
N THR A 16 -26.94 -7.21 -1.26
CA THR A 16 -25.99 -7.07 -2.38
C THR A 16 -25.27 -5.72 -2.39
N PHE A 17 -24.65 -5.34 -1.26
CA PHE A 17 -23.74 -4.19 -1.18
C PHE A 17 -22.61 -4.47 -0.19
N GLU A 18 -21.71 -5.40 -0.51
CA GLU A 18 -20.54 -5.62 0.37
C GLU A 18 -19.32 -6.16 -0.38
N VAL A 19 -18.94 -5.54 -1.50
CA VAL A 19 -17.60 -5.75 -2.10
C VAL A 19 -17.13 -4.44 -2.76
N CYS A 20 -16.85 -3.42 -1.94
CA CYS A 20 -16.15 -2.19 -2.34
C CYS A 20 -15.73 -1.33 -1.12
N ARG A 21 -15.30 -1.93 0.00
CA ARG A 21 -14.76 -1.14 1.13
C ARG A 21 -13.24 -1.09 1.03
N GLY A 22 -12.67 0.12 1.05
CA GLY A 22 -11.22 0.30 1.29
C GLY A 22 -10.84 -0.22 2.68
N VAL A 23 -9.55 -0.20 3.05
CA VAL A 23 -9.14 -0.70 4.37
C VAL A 23 -9.87 0.08 5.44
N GLN A 24 -10.71 -0.65 6.15
CA GLN A 24 -11.59 -0.11 7.17
C GLN A 24 -10.73 0.35 8.35
N LEU A 25 -11.02 1.55 8.85
CA LEU A 25 -10.33 2.06 10.04
C LEU A 25 -10.56 1.10 11.22
N GLN A 26 -9.47 0.66 11.84
CA GLN A 26 -9.50 -0.31 12.95
C GLN A 26 -9.69 0.37 14.31
N SER A 27 -10.16 -0.41 15.29
CA SER A 27 -10.15 -0.05 16.71
C SER A 27 -8.83 -0.39 17.39
N TYR A 28 -8.48 0.35 18.43
CA TYR A 28 -7.31 0.17 19.26
C TYR A 28 -7.66 0.36 20.74
N ASN A 29 -6.83 -0.16 21.63
CA ASN A 29 -6.96 0.09 23.06
C ASN A 29 -6.50 1.52 23.37
N VAL A 30 -7.44 2.46 23.38
CA VAL A 30 -7.19 3.90 23.58
C VAL A 30 -7.80 4.34 24.90
N ASP A 31 -7.04 5.10 25.69
CA ASP A 31 -7.57 5.78 26.87
C ASP A 31 -8.53 6.91 26.42
N PRO A 32 -9.84 6.80 26.72
CA PRO A 32 -10.82 7.79 26.30
C PRO A 32 -10.60 9.17 26.94
N ASP A 33 -9.86 9.27 28.05
CA ASP A 33 -9.54 10.54 28.71
C ASP A 33 -8.30 11.23 28.11
N LEU A 34 -7.59 10.58 27.17
CA LEU A 34 -6.36 11.08 26.54
C LEU A 34 -6.48 11.25 25.02
N ILE A 35 -7.68 11.61 24.54
CA ILE A 35 -7.93 11.96 23.14
C ILE A 35 -7.69 13.46 22.95
N THR A 36 -6.71 13.83 22.12
CA THR A 36 -6.35 15.24 21.88
C THR A 36 -6.34 15.56 20.40
N ILE A 37 -6.44 16.84 20.03
CA ILE A 37 -6.41 17.27 18.63
C ILE A 37 -5.45 18.43 18.40
N SER A 38 -4.93 18.56 17.19
CA SER A 38 -4.22 19.77 16.79
C SER A 38 -4.31 19.99 15.29
N GLY A 39 -3.96 21.20 14.84
CA GLY A 39 -3.82 21.45 13.42
C GLY A 39 -3.16 22.76 13.10
N PHE A 40 -2.78 22.89 11.82
CA PHE A 40 -2.11 24.07 11.28
C PHE A 40 -2.96 24.82 10.25
N SER A 41 -2.94 26.15 10.27
CA SER A 41 -3.68 26.99 9.31
C SER A 41 -5.18 26.67 9.34
N SER A 42 -5.83 26.34 8.22
CA SER A 42 -7.22 25.85 8.20
C SER A 42 -7.43 24.63 9.11
N GLY A 43 -6.43 23.76 9.27
CA GLY A 43 -6.46 22.66 10.22
C GLY A 43 -6.43 23.14 11.67
N GLY A 44 -5.81 24.27 11.95
CA GLY A 44 -5.84 24.92 13.27
C GLY A 44 -7.22 25.52 13.58
N ALA A 45 -7.88 26.09 12.56
CA ALA A 45 -9.28 26.49 12.66
C ALA A 45 -10.19 25.27 12.94
N MET A 46 -10.01 24.17 12.19
CA MET A 46 -10.74 22.92 12.43
C MET A 46 -10.48 22.34 13.82
N ALA A 47 -9.23 22.35 14.29
CA ALA A 47 -8.90 21.91 15.65
C ALA A 47 -9.64 22.75 16.71
N MET A 48 -9.70 24.07 16.56
CA MET A 48 -10.49 24.90 17.49
C MET A 48 -11.99 24.58 17.41
N GLN A 49 -12.55 24.54 16.20
CA GLN A 49 -13.98 24.26 16.00
C GLN A 49 -14.37 22.89 16.54
N PHE A 50 -13.57 21.87 16.28
CA PHE A 50 -13.83 20.50 16.72
C PHE A 50 -13.72 20.39 18.24
N HIS A 51 -12.74 21.04 18.88
CA HIS A 51 -12.64 21.05 20.34
C HIS A 51 -13.84 21.74 20.98
N VAL A 52 -14.29 22.88 20.46
CA VAL A 52 -15.50 23.56 20.95
C VAL A 52 -16.73 22.67 20.76
N ALA A 53 -16.90 22.06 19.58
CA ALA A 53 -18.03 21.19 19.26
C ALA A 53 -18.09 19.91 20.10
N TYR A 54 -16.93 19.27 20.31
CA TYR A 54 -16.76 17.96 20.93
C TYR A 54 -15.96 18.00 22.26
N SER A 55 -16.03 19.10 23.00
CA SER A 55 -15.25 19.36 24.23
C SER A 55 -15.39 18.30 25.33
N GLN A 56 -16.51 17.57 25.41
CA GLN A 56 -16.67 16.44 26.33
C GLN A 56 -15.76 15.24 26.01
N VAL A 57 -15.35 15.07 24.75
CA VAL A 57 -14.58 13.91 24.27
C VAL A 57 -13.11 14.25 24.05
N ILE A 58 -12.80 15.53 23.82
CA ILE A 58 -11.44 15.97 23.51
C ILE A 58 -10.81 16.62 24.74
N ALA A 59 -9.74 15.99 25.25
CA ALA A 59 -9.03 16.39 26.46
C ALA A 59 -8.19 17.68 26.29
N GLY A 60 -7.84 18.02 25.05
CA GLY A 60 -7.09 19.24 24.74
C GLY A 60 -6.87 19.50 23.25
N ALA A 61 -6.54 20.75 22.93
CA ALA A 61 -6.42 21.24 21.56
C ALA A 61 -5.17 22.09 21.29
N GLY A 62 -4.44 21.77 20.23
CA GLY A 62 -3.30 22.53 19.72
C GLY A 62 -3.66 23.35 18.47
N ILE A 63 -3.60 24.68 18.56
CA ILE A 63 -3.99 25.59 17.48
C ILE A 63 -2.74 26.30 16.97
N LEU A 64 -2.24 25.88 15.80
CA LEU A 64 -1.01 26.41 15.20
C LEU A 64 -1.37 27.31 14.01
N ALA A 65 -1.14 28.62 14.13
CA ALA A 65 -1.47 29.61 13.10
C ALA A 65 -2.92 29.48 12.55
N GLY A 66 -3.87 29.17 13.45
CA GLY A 66 -5.28 28.97 13.12
C GLY A 66 -6.11 30.26 13.20
N LEU A 67 -7.42 30.11 13.05
CA LEU A 67 -8.40 31.20 13.05
C LEU A 67 -9.40 31.06 14.21
N PRO A 68 -9.95 32.16 14.74
CA PRO A 68 -11.01 32.13 15.75
C PRO A 68 -12.25 31.35 15.29
N TYR A 69 -12.96 30.76 16.24
CA TYR A 69 -14.21 30.04 15.98
C TYR A 69 -15.20 30.91 15.22
N SER A 70 -15.90 30.34 14.24
CA SER A 70 -16.90 31.01 13.39
C SER A 70 -16.40 32.21 12.57
N CYS A 71 -15.10 32.50 12.56
CA CYS A 71 -14.57 33.72 11.95
C CYS A 71 -14.98 33.83 10.47
N GLY A 72 -14.90 32.75 9.68
CA GLY A 72 -15.24 32.79 8.25
C GLY A 72 -16.72 32.76 7.90
N LYS A 73 -17.63 32.74 8.89
CA LYS A 73 -19.07 32.59 8.67
C LYS A 73 -19.68 33.86 8.05
N ASN A 74 -20.51 33.72 7.01
CA ASN A 74 -21.16 34.82 6.27
C ASN A 74 -20.19 35.67 5.40
N ASP A 75 -19.26 35.01 4.69
CA ASP A 75 -18.31 35.66 3.77
C ASP A 75 -17.35 36.66 4.42
N SER A 76 -17.15 36.59 5.75
CA SER A 76 -16.19 37.40 6.51
C SER A 76 -14.74 36.87 6.43
N SER A 77 -14.42 36.05 5.43
CA SER A 77 -13.07 35.49 5.25
C SER A 77 -12.00 36.59 5.13
N ASP A 78 -12.34 37.69 4.46
CA ASP A 78 -11.44 38.82 4.26
C ASP A 78 -11.18 39.55 5.59
N GLU A 79 -12.16 39.62 6.49
CA GLU A 79 -11.97 40.19 7.83
C GLU A 79 -11.05 39.31 8.67
N CYS A 80 -11.17 37.98 8.58
CA CYS A 80 -10.33 37.03 9.31
C CYS A 80 -8.87 37.02 8.85
N LEU A 81 -8.64 37.16 7.54
CA LEU A 81 -7.32 37.03 6.95
C LEU A 81 -6.61 38.36 6.78
N ASP A 82 -7.32 39.41 6.35
CA ASP A 82 -6.70 40.70 5.99
C ASP A 82 -6.86 41.78 7.07
N SER A 83 -7.84 41.66 7.96
CA SER A 83 -8.13 42.68 8.99
C SER A 83 -8.64 42.09 10.31
N PRO A 84 -7.91 41.13 10.93
CA PRO A 84 -8.41 40.38 12.08
C PRO A 84 -8.72 41.25 13.29
N GLU A 85 -8.13 42.45 13.40
CA GLU A 85 -8.48 43.45 14.43
C GLU A 85 -9.99 43.81 14.44
N GLY A 86 -10.71 43.60 13.32
CA GLY A 86 -12.15 43.82 13.21
C GLY A 86 -13.02 42.71 13.80
N VAL A 87 -12.47 41.50 13.97
CA VAL A 87 -13.22 40.33 14.44
C VAL A 87 -13.76 40.57 15.86
N ASN A 88 -15.09 40.52 15.98
CA ASN A 88 -15.79 40.76 17.24
C ASN A 88 -15.87 39.50 18.10
N ILE A 89 -14.99 39.40 19.10
CA ILE A 89 -14.93 38.26 20.03
C ILE A 89 -16.23 38.09 20.82
N GLY A 90 -16.91 39.19 21.18
CA GLY A 90 -18.19 39.12 21.88
C GLY A 90 -19.27 38.41 21.07
N GLU A 91 -19.32 38.63 19.76
CA GLU A 91 -20.26 37.92 18.87
C GLU A 91 -19.92 36.44 18.73
N ILE A 92 -18.62 36.10 18.67
CA ILE A 92 -18.16 34.71 18.65
C ILE A 92 -18.56 33.97 19.94
N LEU A 93 -18.33 34.58 21.11
CA LEU A 93 -18.73 34.00 22.40
C LEU A 93 -20.25 33.80 22.48
N MET A 94 -21.03 34.77 22.01
CA MET A 94 -22.49 34.65 21.93
C MET A 94 -22.95 33.51 21.01
N GLU A 95 -22.30 33.33 19.85
CA GLU A 95 -22.60 32.23 18.93
C GLU A 95 -22.25 30.87 19.55
N ILE A 96 -21.09 30.73 20.21
CA ILE A 96 -20.71 29.49 20.89
C ILE A 96 -21.73 29.13 21.97
N ASP A 97 -22.08 30.08 22.84
CA ASP A 97 -23.07 29.85 23.91
C ASP A 97 -24.46 29.53 23.35
N ASP A 98 -24.86 30.19 22.27
CA ASP A 98 -26.13 29.93 21.57
C ASP A 98 -26.18 28.51 20.99
N GLN A 99 -25.13 28.07 20.26
CA GLN A 99 -25.05 26.71 19.72
C GLN A 99 -25.04 25.66 20.85
N ALA A 100 -24.34 25.91 21.96
CA ALA A 100 -24.34 25.03 23.12
C ALA A 100 -25.73 24.94 23.77
N SER A 101 -26.43 26.07 23.92
CA SER A 101 -27.79 26.11 24.47
C SER A 101 -28.80 25.35 23.60
N LYS A 102 -28.56 25.31 22.28
CA LYS A 102 -29.35 24.55 21.31
C LYS A 102 -28.98 23.07 21.23
N GLY A 103 -27.95 22.64 21.96
CA GLY A 103 -27.42 21.28 21.91
C GLY A 103 -26.81 20.91 20.56
N LYS A 104 -26.32 21.90 19.80
CA LYS A 104 -25.61 21.72 18.53
C LYS A 104 -24.12 21.45 18.72
N ILE A 105 -23.59 21.88 19.87
CA ILE A 105 -22.27 21.56 20.38
C ILE A 105 -22.38 21.15 21.86
N ASN A 106 -21.31 20.60 22.41
CA ASN A 106 -21.24 20.27 23.83
C ASN A 106 -21.38 21.52 24.74
N PRO A 107 -21.87 21.35 25.99
CA PRO A 107 -21.87 22.44 26.96
C PRO A 107 -20.48 23.06 27.14
N THR A 108 -20.40 24.40 27.09
CA THR A 108 -19.14 25.15 27.20
C THR A 108 -18.41 24.92 28.52
N SER A 109 -19.10 24.43 29.55
CA SER A 109 -18.49 23.98 30.81
C SER A 109 -17.45 22.87 30.63
N HIS A 110 -17.51 22.10 29.54
CA HIS A 110 -16.51 21.07 29.23
C HIS A 110 -15.19 21.64 28.70
N ILE A 111 -15.15 22.92 28.30
CA ILE A 111 -13.90 23.58 27.89
C ILE A 111 -13.06 23.97 29.11
N ASN A 112 -13.70 24.22 30.25
CA ASN A 112 -13.03 24.61 31.48
C ASN A 112 -12.01 23.55 31.93
N GLY A 113 -10.76 23.95 32.13
CA GLY A 113 -9.67 23.10 32.57
C GLY A 113 -9.03 22.22 31.48
N THR A 114 -9.56 22.23 30.24
CA THR A 114 -8.93 21.53 29.10
C THR A 114 -7.57 22.14 28.78
N GLN A 115 -6.62 21.33 28.30
CA GLN A 115 -5.31 21.85 27.90
C GLN A 115 -5.38 22.46 26.51
N VAL A 116 -4.95 23.71 26.36
CA VAL A 116 -4.93 24.42 25.07
C VAL A 116 -3.54 24.95 24.79
N PHE A 117 -2.98 24.57 23.65
CA PHE A 117 -1.69 25.08 23.18
C PHE A 117 -1.88 25.96 21.95
N ILE A 118 -1.41 27.20 22.01
CA ILE A 118 -1.52 28.16 20.90
C ILE A 118 -0.12 28.53 20.42
N TRP A 119 0.16 28.25 19.16
CA TRP A 119 1.40 28.64 18.52
C TRP A 119 1.13 29.57 17.34
N HIS A 120 1.99 30.57 17.15
CA HIS A 120 1.94 31.44 15.99
C HIS A 120 3.33 31.98 15.64
N GLY A 121 3.65 32.03 14.34
CA GLY A 121 4.85 32.70 13.85
C GLY A 121 4.72 34.21 13.92
N SER A 122 5.64 34.92 14.58
CA SER A 122 5.57 36.38 14.70
C SER A 122 5.78 37.14 13.37
N ASN A 123 6.22 36.44 12.31
CA ASN A 123 6.35 36.98 10.96
C ASN A 123 5.28 36.42 10.00
N ASP A 124 4.24 35.76 10.50
CA ASP A 124 3.15 35.27 9.67
C ASP A 124 2.34 36.45 9.10
N THR A 125 2.21 36.48 7.79
CA THR A 125 1.48 37.50 7.02
C THR A 125 0.37 36.88 6.18
N MET A 126 0.08 35.59 6.35
CA MET A 126 -1.01 34.90 5.67
C MET A 126 -2.17 34.66 6.63
N VAL A 127 -1.85 34.25 7.85
CA VAL A 127 -2.76 34.36 8.99
C VAL A 127 -2.02 35.22 10.00
N TYR A 128 -2.57 36.38 10.36
CA TYR A 128 -1.85 37.29 11.25
C TYR A 128 -1.87 36.79 12.72
N PRO A 129 -0.81 37.07 13.51
CA PRO A 129 -0.72 36.70 14.92
C PRO A 129 -1.89 37.18 15.79
N THR A 130 -2.56 38.28 15.42
CA THR A 130 -3.79 38.77 16.08
C THR A 130 -4.84 37.67 16.21
N SER A 131 -4.98 36.80 15.22
CA SER A 131 -5.90 35.65 15.25
C SER A 131 -5.64 34.73 16.44
N SER A 132 -4.37 34.46 16.78
CA SER A 132 -4.04 33.62 17.95
C SER A 132 -4.26 34.32 19.28
N LEU A 133 -4.16 35.65 19.34
CA LEU A 133 -4.51 36.40 20.54
C LEU A 133 -6.03 36.37 20.78
N GLN A 134 -6.82 36.39 19.71
CA GLN A 134 -8.28 36.24 19.76
C GLN A 134 -8.70 34.82 20.17
N ILE A 135 -8.04 33.79 19.64
CA ILE A 135 -8.25 32.40 20.07
C ILE A 135 -7.94 32.26 21.57
N LEU A 136 -6.86 32.89 22.06
CA LEU A 136 -6.51 32.93 23.47
C LEU A 136 -7.64 33.55 24.30
N GLU A 137 -8.14 34.72 23.90
CA GLU A 137 -9.23 35.41 24.61
C GLU A 137 -10.50 34.54 24.73
N ILE A 138 -10.87 33.84 23.64
CA ILE A 138 -12.01 32.93 23.63
C ILE A 138 -11.81 31.77 24.62
N TYR A 139 -10.65 31.12 24.61
CA TYR A 139 -10.38 30.00 25.52
C TYR A 139 -10.24 30.44 26.98
N ASP A 140 -9.71 31.65 27.22
CA ASP A 140 -9.55 32.21 28.56
C ASP A 140 -10.92 32.50 29.18
N TYR A 141 -11.85 33.04 28.37
CA TYR A 141 -13.23 33.25 28.77
C TYR A 141 -13.91 31.97 29.29
N TYR A 142 -13.66 30.83 28.65
CA TYR A 142 -14.21 29.53 29.07
C TYR A 142 -13.37 28.80 30.14
N GLY A 143 -12.27 29.39 30.59
CA GLY A 143 -11.44 28.85 31.67
C GLY A 143 -10.56 27.66 31.28
N ALA A 144 -10.12 27.58 30.02
CA ALA A 144 -9.15 26.57 29.61
C ALA A 144 -7.75 26.82 30.23
N ASN A 145 -6.93 25.77 30.32
CA ASN A 145 -5.54 25.88 30.72
C ASN A 145 -4.67 26.16 29.48
N ILE A 146 -4.34 27.44 29.27
CA ILE A 146 -3.71 27.90 28.03
C ILE A 146 -2.20 28.04 28.19
N LYS A 147 -1.45 27.49 27.23
CA LYS A 147 -0.03 27.79 27.01
C LYS A 147 0.18 28.34 25.61
N THR A 148 1.07 29.32 25.49
CA THR A 148 1.31 30.00 24.21
C THR A 148 2.78 30.02 23.81
N LYS A 149 3.02 30.03 22.50
CA LYS A 149 4.33 30.24 21.90
C LYS A 149 4.19 31.13 20.66
N LEU A 150 4.41 32.43 20.84
CA LEU A 150 4.11 33.47 19.84
C LEU A 150 5.35 34.29 19.43
N ASP A 151 6.52 33.97 19.98
CA ASP A 151 7.75 34.74 19.86
C ASP A 151 8.72 34.20 18.78
N ILE A 152 8.37 33.09 18.12
CA ILE A 152 9.22 32.50 17.07
C ILE A 152 9.03 33.31 15.78
N PRO A 153 10.10 33.83 15.15
CA PRO A 153 10.03 34.64 13.92
C PRO A 153 9.75 33.79 12.67
N SER A 154 8.75 32.91 12.75
CA SER A 154 8.27 32.07 11.66
C SER A 154 7.34 32.85 10.75
N GLY A 155 7.42 32.60 9.44
CA GLY A 155 6.35 32.95 8.51
C GLY A 155 5.19 31.96 8.62
N HIS A 156 4.29 31.95 7.63
CA HIS A 156 3.21 30.97 7.56
C HIS A 156 3.79 29.58 7.23
N GLY A 157 3.98 28.75 8.25
CA GLY A 157 4.41 27.38 8.08
C GLY A 157 4.43 26.58 9.37
N PHE A 158 4.17 25.28 9.26
CA PHE A 158 4.27 24.36 10.38
C PHE A 158 5.71 24.32 10.88
N PRO A 159 5.98 24.63 12.17
CA PRO A 159 7.33 24.75 12.66
C PRO A 159 7.93 23.39 13.00
N THR A 160 9.09 23.09 12.44
CA THR A 160 9.90 21.91 12.76
C THR A 160 11.33 22.34 13.12
N ASN A 161 12.12 21.42 13.66
CA ASN A 161 13.56 21.61 13.88
C ASN A 161 14.44 20.85 12.88
N PHE A 162 13.86 20.21 11.86
CA PHE A 162 14.58 19.31 10.96
C PHE A 162 14.24 19.45 9.47
N TYR A 163 13.08 20.01 9.10
CA TYR A 163 12.61 20.06 7.73
C TYR A 163 11.86 21.36 7.40
N GLY A 164 11.91 21.79 6.14
CA GLY A 164 11.15 22.94 5.65
C GLY A 164 12.01 24.13 5.22
N THR A 165 11.36 25.18 4.74
CA THR A 165 11.99 26.45 4.37
C THR A 165 12.56 27.18 5.59
N PRO A 166 13.45 28.18 5.40
CA PRO A 166 13.91 29.02 6.50
C PRO A 166 12.73 29.57 7.31
N CYS A 167 12.86 29.60 8.64
CA CYS A 167 11.76 29.89 9.56
C CYS A 167 10.86 31.06 9.14
N GLY A 168 11.43 32.22 8.79
CA GLY A 168 10.65 33.41 8.39
C GLY A 168 9.93 33.34 7.04
N SER A 169 9.82 32.18 6.39
CA SER A 169 9.30 32.06 5.01
C SER A 169 7.86 31.55 4.97
N SER A 170 6.96 32.36 4.42
CA SER A 170 5.60 31.94 4.02
C SER A 170 5.63 31.37 2.58
N SER A 171 6.16 30.14 2.41
CA SER A 171 6.51 29.61 1.09
C SER A 171 5.87 28.27 0.76
N THR A 172 5.38 28.15 -0.48
CA THR A 172 4.88 26.91 -1.07
C THR A 172 6.00 25.93 -1.45
N ALA A 173 7.26 26.37 -1.52
CA ALA A 173 8.39 25.56 -1.99
C ALA A 173 8.67 24.32 -1.12
N MET A 174 8.35 24.38 0.17
CA MET A 174 8.31 23.23 1.08
C MET A 174 6.94 23.13 1.76
N HIS A 175 5.90 23.46 1.00
CA HIS A 175 4.52 23.22 1.37
C HIS A 175 4.11 23.79 2.73
N TYR A 176 4.53 25.02 3.05
CA TYR A 176 4.25 25.65 4.34
C TYR A 176 4.73 24.82 5.54
N ILE A 177 5.90 24.20 5.42
CA ILE A 177 6.65 23.63 6.55
C ILE A 177 7.93 24.44 6.70
N ASN A 178 8.24 24.85 7.92
CA ASN A 178 9.35 25.74 8.23
C ASN A 178 10.33 25.07 9.19
N ASN A 179 11.63 25.12 8.88
CA ASN A 179 12.65 24.75 9.85
C ASN A 179 12.95 25.97 10.72
N CYS A 180 12.34 25.97 11.90
CA CYS A 180 12.44 27.00 12.92
C CYS A 180 13.37 26.64 14.07
N ASN A 181 14.11 25.53 13.96
CA ASN A 181 14.81 24.94 15.11
C ASN A 181 13.86 24.78 16.33
N TYR A 182 12.58 24.51 16.05
CA TYR A 182 11.53 24.39 17.04
C TYR A 182 10.63 23.21 16.68
N HIS A 183 10.50 22.24 17.59
CA HIS A 183 9.77 21.01 17.30
C HIS A 183 8.25 21.18 17.57
N GLY A 184 7.51 21.73 16.60
CA GLY A 184 6.09 22.06 16.75
C GLY A 184 5.21 20.90 17.19
N ALA A 185 5.37 19.72 16.59
CA ALA A 185 4.58 18.54 16.96
C ALA A 185 4.83 18.08 18.42
N TYR A 186 6.09 17.97 18.84
CA TYR A 186 6.47 17.62 20.21
C TYR A 186 5.96 18.63 21.22
N GLU A 187 6.20 19.92 21.00
CA GLU A 187 5.75 20.98 21.92
C GLU A 187 4.22 21.03 22.01
N THR A 188 3.52 20.78 20.91
CA THR A 188 2.06 20.65 20.93
C THR A 188 1.65 19.47 21.80
N LEU A 189 2.12 18.26 21.51
CA LEU A 189 1.73 17.05 22.24
C LEU A 189 2.11 17.12 23.72
N LYS A 190 3.29 17.66 24.06
CA LYS A 190 3.74 17.86 25.44
C LYS A 190 2.80 18.78 26.22
N ASN A 191 2.36 19.87 25.60
CA ASN A 191 1.46 20.81 26.28
C ASN A 191 0.02 20.27 26.40
N LEU A 192 -0.38 19.28 25.60
CA LEU A 192 -1.70 18.65 25.69
C LEU A 192 -1.73 17.40 26.59
N LEU A 193 -0.68 16.59 26.56
CA LEU A 193 -0.62 15.26 27.20
C LEU A 193 0.31 15.20 28.43
N GLY A 194 1.08 16.27 28.70
CA GLY A 194 1.94 16.40 29.88
C GLY A 194 3.44 16.54 29.57
N GLU A 195 4.21 16.99 30.57
CA GLU A 195 5.66 17.27 30.45
C GLU A 195 6.54 16.02 30.41
N ASP A 196 5.98 14.84 30.72
CA ASP A 196 6.73 13.57 30.78
C ASP A 196 6.93 12.91 29.41
N LEU A 197 6.53 13.56 28.31
CA LEU A 197 6.77 13.03 26.96
C LEU A 197 8.27 13.01 26.64
N ILE A 198 8.70 11.93 25.99
CA ILE A 198 10.08 11.76 25.51
C ILE A 198 10.27 12.65 24.28
N ASP A 199 11.22 13.58 24.38
CA ASP A 199 11.63 14.46 23.28
C ASP A 199 12.49 13.71 22.25
N PRO A 200 12.02 13.53 21.00
CA PRO A 200 12.81 12.87 19.95
C PRO A 200 14.07 13.65 19.56
N SER A 201 14.16 14.94 19.87
CA SER A 201 15.35 15.76 19.57
C SER A 201 16.54 15.45 20.52
N SER A 202 16.26 14.87 21.68
CA SER A 202 17.27 14.43 22.66
C SER A 202 17.89 13.06 22.32
N ASN A 203 17.24 12.28 21.46
CA ASN A 203 17.64 10.95 21.01
C ASN A 203 17.77 10.92 19.47
N ARG A 204 18.98 11.06 18.89
CA ARG A 204 19.20 10.85 17.44
C ARG A 204 19.84 9.48 17.20
N PRO A 205 19.43 8.70 16.16
CA PRO A 205 18.98 9.17 14.85
C PRO A 205 17.58 8.67 14.39
N MET A 206 17.19 9.11 13.18
CA MET A 206 15.99 8.88 12.35
C MET A 206 15.53 7.41 12.17
N SER A 207 16.13 6.47 12.89
CA SER A 207 15.81 5.03 12.93
C SER A 207 14.67 4.69 13.89
N LEU A 208 14.02 5.69 14.48
CA LEU A 208 13.08 5.48 15.59
C LEU A 208 11.67 5.13 15.16
N VAL A 209 11.23 5.46 13.94
CA VAL A 209 9.87 5.18 13.43
C VAL A 209 9.79 3.72 12.97
N ALA A 210 9.41 2.83 13.89
CA ALA A 210 9.24 1.40 13.64
C ALA A 210 7.77 0.95 13.50
N GLY A 211 6.83 1.78 13.97
CA GLY A 211 5.40 1.52 13.88
C GLY A 211 4.83 1.69 12.47
N GLN A 212 3.54 1.39 12.32
CA GLN A 212 2.87 1.35 11.03
C GLN A 212 2.20 2.67 10.68
N LEU A 213 2.57 3.24 9.53
CA LEU A 213 1.77 4.26 8.84
C LEU A 213 0.80 3.58 7.87
N LEU A 214 -0.50 3.62 8.17
CA LEU A 214 -1.55 2.92 7.44
C LEU A 214 -2.46 3.91 6.72
N GLU A 215 -2.91 3.55 5.52
CA GLU A 215 -4.03 4.22 4.83
C GLU A 215 -5.37 3.58 5.26
N TYR A 216 -6.40 4.41 5.47
CA TYR A 216 -7.76 3.94 5.73
C TYR A 216 -8.79 4.64 4.83
N GLU A 217 -9.89 3.94 4.54
CA GLU A 217 -11.02 4.48 3.80
C GLU A 217 -11.79 5.43 4.70
N GLN A 218 -11.82 6.72 4.33
CA GLN A 218 -12.50 7.74 5.12
C GLN A 218 -13.89 8.10 4.57
N THR A 219 -14.22 7.63 3.36
CA THR A 219 -15.54 7.84 2.73
C THR A 219 -16.68 7.17 3.51
N GLU A 220 -16.44 6.11 4.27
CA GLU A 220 -17.42 5.46 5.13
C GLU A 220 -17.94 6.38 6.24
N PHE A 221 -17.18 7.39 6.63
CA PHE A 221 -17.51 8.29 7.73
C PHE A 221 -18.28 9.53 7.30
N VAL A 222 -18.38 9.79 5.99
CA VAL A 222 -19.15 10.92 5.47
C VAL A 222 -20.61 10.48 5.26
N LYS A 223 -21.40 10.47 6.35
CA LYS A 223 -22.80 10.01 6.30
C LYS A 223 -23.70 11.01 5.58
N GLY A 224 -24.49 10.50 4.62
CA GLY A 224 -25.63 11.24 4.05
C GLY A 224 -25.27 12.42 3.13
N LEU A 225 -23.99 12.65 2.88
CA LEU A 225 -23.46 13.63 1.94
C LEU A 225 -22.63 12.93 0.88
N ASP A 226 -22.62 13.45 -0.34
CA ASP A 226 -21.66 13.02 -1.35
C ASP A 226 -20.26 13.35 -0.81
N PRO A 227 -19.31 12.40 -0.74
CA PRO A 227 -17.94 12.67 -0.27
C PRO A 227 -17.28 13.85 -0.98
N SER A 228 -17.64 14.10 -2.24
CA SER A 228 -17.19 15.29 -2.97
C SER A 228 -17.76 16.58 -2.39
N THR A 229 -18.98 16.57 -1.84
CA THR A 229 -19.62 17.73 -1.17
C THR A 229 -19.13 17.96 0.26
N ALA A 230 -18.65 16.92 0.95
CA ALA A 230 -17.97 17.08 2.24
C ALA A 230 -16.53 17.59 2.09
N SER A 231 -16.00 17.62 0.87
CA SER A 231 -14.62 18.03 0.58
C SER A 231 -13.59 17.25 1.40
N MET A 232 -13.80 15.94 1.57
CA MET A 232 -12.85 15.03 2.21
C MET A 232 -12.26 14.08 1.15
N ASP A 233 -10.98 13.76 1.27
CA ASP A 233 -10.32 12.77 0.40
C ASP A 233 -11.01 11.39 0.58
N PRO A 234 -10.90 10.43 -0.35
CA PRO A 234 -11.33 9.06 -0.05
C PRO A 234 -10.44 8.35 0.98
N ILE A 235 -9.20 8.80 1.17
CA ILE A 235 -8.19 8.11 1.97
C ILE A 235 -7.62 9.03 3.06
N GLY A 236 -7.62 8.53 4.30
CA GLY A 236 -6.91 9.11 5.44
C GLY A 236 -5.67 8.30 5.84
N TYR A 237 -4.84 8.86 6.72
CA TYR A 237 -3.69 8.13 7.30
C TYR A 237 -3.85 7.96 8.82
N ILE A 238 -3.35 6.84 9.35
CA ILE A 238 -3.20 6.60 10.79
C ILE A 238 -1.81 6.05 11.06
N TYR A 239 -1.11 6.63 12.02
CA TYR A 239 0.15 6.10 12.53
C TYR A 239 -0.09 5.35 13.84
N VAL A 240 0.32 4.10 13.89
CA VAL A 240 0.17 3.21 15.05
C VAL A 240 1.56 2.86 15.57
N PRO A 241 1.93 3.31 16.77
CA PRO A 241 3.20 2.93 17.38
C PRO A 241 3.34 1.43 17.55
N THR A 242 4.57 0.91 17.47
CA THR A 242 4.83 -0.54 17.60
C THR A 242 4.20 -1.14 18.87
N THR A 243 4.20 -0.37 19.96
CA THR A 243 3.64 -0.76 21.27
C THR A 243 2.12 -0.82 21.29
N CYS A 244 1.43 -0.13 20.38
CA CYS A 244 -0.02 -0.06 20.29
C CYS A 244 -0.60 -1.10 19.30
N GLU A 245 0.22 -1.72 18.45
CA GLU A 245 -0.24 -2.63 17.39
C GLU A 245 -0.98 -3.87 17.92
N ASN A 246 -0.51 -4.44 19.02
CA ASN A 246 -1.10 -5.64 19.61
C ASN A 246 -2.32 -5.36 20.50
N LYS A 247 -2.68 -4.07 20.70
CA LYS A 247 -3.80 -3.61 21.53
C LYS A 247 -3.73 -4.03 23.00
N ILE A 248 -2.58 -4.48 23.48
CA ILE A 248 -2.37 -4.88 24.89
C ILE A 248 -2.15 -3.64 25.75
N LEU A 249 -1.31 -2.71 25.27
CA LEU A 249 -1.07 -1.45 25.93
C LEU A 249 -2.21 -0.48 25.64
N GLU A 250 -2.69 0.19 26.67
CA GLU A 250 -3.59 1.33 26.53
C GLU A 250 -2.79 2.54 26.02
N CYS A 251 -3.18 3.04 24.85
CA CYS A 251 -2.47 4.09 24.13
C CYS A 251 -3.23 5.42 24.14
N LYS A 252 -2.52 6.51 23.88
CA LYS A 252 -3.13 7.84 23.71
C LYS A 252 -3.57 8.00 22.26
N LEU A 253 -4.53 8.87 21.98
CA LEU A 253 -4.95 9.20 20.60
C LEU A 253 -4.80 10.69 20.33
N HIS A 254 -4.14 11.02 19.22
CA HIS A 254 -4.05 12.38 18.73
C HIS A 254 -4.60 12.50 17.31
N ILE A 255 -5.35 13.56 17.01
CA ILE A 255 -5.85 13.85 15.67
C ILE A 255 -5.14 15.10 15.15
N ALA A 256 -4.40 14.98 14.04
CA ALA A 256 -3.58 16.04 13.48
C ALA A 256 -4.11 16.51 12.11
N PHE A 257 -4.62 17.74 12.04
CA PHE A 257 -5.18 18.34 10.83
C PHE A 257 -4.15 19.16 10.06
N HIS A 258 -3.97 18.82 8.79
CA HIS A 258 -3.12 19.59 7.87
C HIS A 258 -3.75 20.94 7.50
N GLY A 259 -2.92 21.88 7.02
CA GLY A 259 -3.38 23.16 6.49
C GLY A 259 -3.83 23.09 5.02
N CYS A 260 -4.28 24.21 4.47
CA CYS A 260 -4.60 24.31 3.05
C CYS A 260 -3.42 23.84 2.19
N THR A 261 -3.72 23.15 1.09
CA THR A 261 -2.80 22.55 0.11
C THR A 261 -1.91 21.43 0.64
N GLN A 262 -1.98 21.12 1.95
CA GLN A 262 -1.16 20.10 2.60
C GLN A 262 -1.79 18.70 2.63
N ASN A 263 -2.86 18.49 1.87
CA ASN A 263 -3.53 17.20 1.81
C ASN A 263 -2.75 16.16 0.99
N ARG A 264 -3.10 14.90 1.21
CA ARG A 264 -2.55 13.72 0.53
C ARG A 264 -2.48 13.85 -1.00
N ALA A 265 -3.56 14.27 -1.65
CA ALA A 265 -3.57 14.37 -3.12
C ALA A 265 -2.53 15.36 -3.67
N ASN A 266 -2.15 16.36 -2.88
CA ASN A 266 -1.15 17.35 -3.27
C ASN A 266 0.28 16.95 -2.85
N LEU A 267 0.44 16.37 -1.66
CA LEU A 267 1.75 16.19 -1.03
C LEU A 267 2.16 14.74 -0.76
N GLY A 268 1.29 13.77 -1.05
CA GLY A 268 1.44 12.41 -0.54
C GLY A 268 1.55 12.42 0.99
N GLU A 269 2.60 11.79 1.52
CA GLU A 269 2.83 11.64 2.96
C GLU A 269 3.69 12.75 3.57
N ILE A 270 4.03 13.83 2.86
CA ILE A 270 4.99 14.84 3.35
C ILE A 270 4.49 15.51 4.65
N TYR A 271 3.23 15.93 4.74
CA TYR A 271 2.72 16.52 5.98
C TYR A 271 2.82 15.53 7.15
N VAL A 272 2.45 14.27 6.89
CA VAL A 272 2.47 13.21 7.90
C VAL A 272 3.91 12.91 8.35
N THR A 273 4.84 12.73 7.42
CA THR A 273 6.21 12.26 7.70
C THR A 273 7.23 13.36 7.99
N LYS A 274 6.89 14.64 7.79
CA LYS A 274 7.86 15.76 7.93
C LYS A 274 7.50 16.82 8.97
N THR A 275 6.38 16.67 9.66
CA THR A 275 5.98 17.56 10.77
C THR A 275 6.53 17.10 12.13
N GLY A 276 6.95 15.84 12.23
CA GLY A 276 7.57 15.26 13.44
C GLY A 276 6.59 14.53 14.35
N TYR A 277 5.33 14.34 13.96
CA TYR A 277 4.35 13.64 14.80
C TYR A 277 4.68 12.16 14.99
N LEU A 278 5.22 11.48 13.97
CA LEU A 278 5.48 10.03 14.00
C LEU A 278 6.57 9.68 15.03
N GLU A 279 7.62 10.50 15.08
CA GLU A 279 8.74 10.32 16.00
C GLU A 279 8.29 10.51 17.45
N VAL A 280 7.46 11.54 17.71
CA VAL A 280 6.88 11.76 19.03
C VAL A 280 5.92 10.62 19.38
N ALA A 281 5.10 10.20 18.42
CA ALA A 281 4.10 9.16 18.59
C ALA A 281 4.71 7.82 19.00
N GLU A 282 5.74 7.38 18.28
CA GLU A 282 6.42 6.12 18.52
C GLU A 282 7.04 6.05 19.91
N LEU A 283 7.68 7.12 20.35
CA LEU A 283 8.35 7.17 21.66
C LEU A 283 7.37 7.27 22.84
N ASN A 284 6.12 7.63 22.60
CA ASN A 284 5.18 8.02 23.66
C ASN A 284 3.86 7.24 23.66
N ASN A 285 3.77 6.18 22.86
CA ASN A 285 2.59 5.33 22.72
C ASN A 285 1.34 6.15 22.34
N ILE A 286 1.49 7.03 21.35
CA ILE A 286 0.42 7.90 20.85
C ILE A 286 0.04 7.43 19.45
N ILE A 287 -1.17 6.94 19.27
CA ILE A 287 -1.75 6.72 17.94
C ILE A 287 -2.07 8.09 17.35
N VAL A 288 -1.68 8.35 16.10
CA VAL A 288 -1.95 9.63 15.44
C VAL A 288 -2.82 9.42 14.19
N LEU A 289 -4.03 9.98 14.22
CA LEU A 289 -4.94 10.03 13.08
C LEU A 289 -4.66 11.31 12.27
N PHE A 290 -4.55 11.17 10.95
CA PHE A 290 -4.41 12.27 9.99
C PHE A 290 -5.55 12.22 8.96
N PRO A 291 -6.75 12.72 9.32
CA PRO A 291 -7.83 12.88 8.36
C PRO A 291 -7.40 13.77 7.19
N GLN A 292 -7.99 13.60 6.01
CA GLN A 292 -7.57 14.34 4.81
C GLN A 292 -8.72 15.15 4.20
N ALA A 293 -8.58 16.47 4.12
CA ALA A 293 -9.47 17.29 3.31
C ALA A 293 -9.10 17.15 1.81
N ALA A 294 -10.05 17.45 0.93
CA ALA A 294 -9.87 17.38 -0.53
C ALA A 294 -10.26 18.69 -1.19
N ALA A 295 -9.60 18.99 -2.31
CA ALA A 295 -9.94 20.14 -3.13
C ALA A 295 -11.30 19.94 -3.81
N ASN A 296 -12.17 20.93 -3.64
CA ASN A 296 -13.40 21.05 -4.39
C ASN A 296 -13.67 22.51 -4.77
N ALA A 297 -13.22 22.89 -5.97
CA ALA A 297 -13.46 24.21 -6.52
C ALA A 297 -14.94 24.54 -6.75
N ARG A 298 -15.84 23.54 -6.87
CA ARG A 298 -17.27 23.78 -7.13
C ARG A 298 -18.01 24.36 -5.93
N ILE A 299 -17.54 24.04 -4.73
CA ILE A 299 -18.12 24.54 -3.48
C ILE A 299 -17.24 25.62 -2.84
N GLY A 300 -16.20 26.10 -3.55
CA GLY A 300 -15.36 27.20 -3.07
C GLY A 300 -14.11 26.78 -2.28
N ASN A 301 -13.74 25.48 -2.27
CA ASN A 301 -12.55 24.98 -1.59
C ASN A 301 -11.48 24.42 -2.57
N PRO A 302 -10.89 25.24 -3.47
CA PRO A 302 -9.91 24.74 -4.44
C PRO A 302 -8.59 24.26 -3.81
N ASN A 303 -8.32 24.65 -2.55
CA ASN A 303 -7.04 24.44 -1.89
C ASN A 303 -7.07 23.31 -0.85
N SER A 304 -8.09 22.46 -0.84
CA SER A 304 -8.20 21.37 0.14
C SER A 304 -8.12 21.84 1.60
N CYS A 305 -8.63 23.03 1.91
CA CYS A 305 -8.69 23.53 3.28
C CYS A 305 -9.77 22.77 4.07
N TRP A 306 -9.65 22.73 5.39
CA TRP A 306 -10.76 22.33 6.26
C TRP A 306 -11.85 23.39 6.28
N ASP A 307 -13.10 22.99 6.52
CA ASP A 307 -14.25 23.89 6.48
C ASP A 307 -14.28 24.81 7.71
N TRP A 308 -13.81 26.04 7.52
CA TRP A 308 -13.84 27.11 8.51
C TRP A 308 -14.73 28.30 8.10
N TRP A 309 -15.30 28.27 6.90
CA TRP A 309 -16.14 29.34 6.36
C TRP A 309 -17.51 28.87 5.84
N GLY A 310 -17.85 27.60 6.02
CA GLY A 310 -19.16 27.04 5.69
C GLY A 310 -19.32 26.61 4.24
N TYR A 311 -18.24 26.22 3.57
CA TYR A 311 -18.32 25.78 2.18
C TYR A 311 -19.06 24.44 2.02
N THR A 312 -19.16 23.62 3.08
CA THR A 312 -19.97 22.39 3.06
C THR A 312 -21.45 22.70 3.30
N ASN A 313 -21.76 23.47 4.35
CA ASN A 313 -23.08 24.02 4.69
C ASN A 313 -23.02 24.86 5.98
N ASP A 314 -24.14 25.47 6.37
CA ASP A 314 -24.29 26.31 7.57
C ASP A 314 -24.01 25.59 8.91
N ASN A 315 -24.01 24.26 8.94
CA ASN A 315 -23.74 23.46 10.15
C ASN A 315 -22.26 23.08 10.31
N PHE A 316 -21.33 23.64 9.52
CA PHE A 316 -19.89 23.29 9.57
C PHE A 316 -19.22 23.44 10.95
N LEU A 317 -19.82 24.22 11.84
CA LEU A 317 -19.38 24.43 13.23
C LEU A 317 -19.99 23.43 14.24
N ASN A 318 -21.03 22.71 13.85
CA ASN A 318 -21.85 21.89 14.74
C ASN A 318 -21.42 20.42 14.71
N GLN A 319 -21.85 19.64 15.70
CA GLN A 319 -21.61 18.19 15.74
C GLN A 319 -22.20 17.45 14.53
N ASP A 320 -23.30 17.95 13.93
CA ASP A 320 -23.91 17.43 12.71
C ASP A 320 -23.29 17.98 11.41
N GLY A 321 -22.22 18.78 11.50
CA GLY A 321 -21.44 19.24 10.37
C GLY A 321 -20.75 18.08 9.64
N ALA A 322 -20.59 18.20 8.32
CA ALA A 322 -20.12 17.12 7.46
C ALA A 322 -18.76 16.55 7.88
N GLN A 323 -17.76 17.44 8.03
CA GLN A 323 -16.42 17.06 8.43
C GLN A 323 -16.36 16.72 9.93
N MET A 324 -17.14 17.43 10.74
CA MET A 324 -17.25 17.24 12.20
C MET A 324 -17.74 15.84 12.56
N ASP A 325 -18.90 15.41 12.04
CA ASP A 325 -19.41 14.05 12.29
C ASP A 325 -18.44 13.02 11.73
N ALA A 326 -17.91 13.19 10.51
CA ALA A 326 -16.99 12.22 9.91
C ALA A 326 -15.76 11.95 10.79
N ILE A 327 -15.08 13.01 11.24
CA ILE A 327 -13.92 12.87 12.14
C ILE A 327 -14.35 12.26 13.48
N TYR A 328 -15.49 12.66 14.04
CA TYR A 328 -15.98 12.07 15.28
C TYR A 328 -16.27 10.57 15.16
N GLN A 329 -16.86 10.12 14.05
CA GLN A 329 -17.07 8.69 13.79
C GLN A 329 -15.74 7.93 13.62
N MET A 330 -14.70 8.55 13.05
CA MET A 330 -13.35 7.97 13.00
C MET A 330 -12.76 7.80 14.40
N ILE A 331 -12.85 8.84 15.24
CA ILE A 331 -12.39 8.80 16.64
C ILE A 331 -13.10 7.68 17.39
N ARG A 332 -14.42 7.59 17.25
CA ARG A 332 -15.22 6.51 17.86
C ARG A 332 -14.78 5.13 17.38
N ARG A 333 -14.59 4.94 16.08
CA ARG A 333 -14.11 3.67 15.53
C ARG A 333 -12.77 3.25 16.12
N ILE A 334 -11.86 4.21 16.32
CA ILE A 334 -10.54 3.95 16.90
C ILE A 334 -10.65 3.61 18.39
N ALA A 335 -11.47 4.33 19.15
CA ALA A 335 -11.57 4.19 20.61
C ALA A 335 -12.57 3.11 21.10
N GLU A 336 -13.44 2.58 20.22
CA GLU A 336 -14.38 1.50 20.58
C GLU A 336 -13.69 0.14 20.50
N GLU A 337 -13.56 -0.57 21.62
CA GLU A 337 -13.20 -1.99 21.61
C GLU A 337 -14.20 -2.79 20.76
N GLU A 338 -13.71 -3.72 19.91
CA GLU A 338 -14.63 -4.72 19.35
C GLU A 338 -15.34 -5.41 20.51
N PRO A 339 -16.69 -5.48 20.52
CA PRO A 339 -17.40 -5.98 21.67
C PRO A 339 -16.95 -7.41 21.96
N GLU A 340 -16.34 -7.61 23.13
CA GLU A 340 -16.06 -8.94 23.65
C GLU A 340 -17.33 -9.78 23.57
N LYS A 341 -17.25 -10.88 22.81
CA LYS A 341 -18.21 -11.98 22.83
C LYS A 341 -18.20 -12.68 24.20
N ASN A 342 -18.56 -11.99 25.28
CA ASN A 342 -18.85 -12.62 26.57
C ASN A 342 -19.42 -11.62 27.57
N LYS A 343 -20.75 -11.52 27.62
CA LYS A 343 -21.61 -11.39 28.82
C LYS A 343 -22.91 -10.67 28.44
N MET A 344 -23.89 -11.42 27.97
CA MET A 344 -25.27 -11.29 28.46
C MET A 344 -26.07 -12.55 28.13
N ARG A 345 -26.95 -12.87 29.08
CA ARG A 345 -27.67 -14.13 29.29
C ARG A 345 -28.87 -14.32 28.33
N PRO A 346 -29.51 -15.52 28.32
CA PRO A 346 -29.89 -16.23 27.11
C PRO A 346 -31.37 -16.09 26.78
N VAL A 347 -31.69 -15.47 25.65
CA VAL A 347 -32.95 -15.71 24.95
C VAL A 347 -32.65 -15.53 23.47
N ILE A 348 -33.10 -16.45 22.61
CA ILE A 348 -32.90 -16.44 21.14
C ILE A 348 -31.60 -17.14 20.67
N VAL A 349 -31.42 -18.41 21.06
CA VAL A 349 -30.43 -19.34 20.44
C VAL A 349 -31.14 -20.49 19.73
N LEU A 350 -32.07 -20.23 18.79
CA LEU A 350 -32.67 -21.36 18.06
C LEU A 350 -32.99 -21.13 16.57
N LEU A 351 -32.65 -20.00 15.94
CA LEU A 351 -33.10 -19.75 14.57
C LEU A 351 -32.07 -19.19 13.58
N LEU A 352 -30.78 -19.08 13.95
CA LEU A 352 -29.72 -18.60 13.04
C LEU A 352 -28.51 -19.55 12.97
N ALA A 353 -28.70 -20.84 13.20
CA ALA A 353 -27.65 -21.86 13.10
C ALA A 353 -27.47 -22.46 11.68
N LEU A 354 -28.05 -21.85 10.64
CA LEU A 354 -28.01 -22.38 9.26
C LEU A 354 -27.88 -21.25 8.23
N ALA A 355 -26.82 -20.44 8.31
CA ALA A 355 -26.28 -19.66 7.19
C ALA A 355 -25.01 -18.90 7.59
N ALA A 356 -23.91 -19.62 7.81
CA ALA A 356 -22.57 -19.02 7.82
C ALA A 356 -21.60 -20.02 7.19
N ILE A 357 -21.42 -19.94 5.87
CA ILE A 357 -20.24 -20.46 5.20
C ILE A 357 -19.32 -19.26 5.07
N GLY A 358 -18.38 -19.12 6.01
CA GLY A 358 -17.33 -18.10 5.96
C GLY A 358 -16.34 -18.38 4.83
N SER A 359 -15.75 -17.33 4.27
CA SER A 359 -14.60 -17.43 3.35
C SER A 359 -13.42 -18.10 4.07
N ASN A 360 -12.91 -19.19 3.49
CA ASN A 360 -11.83 -20.03 4.00
C ASN A 360 -10.43 -19.57 3.52
N ALA A 361 -10.16 -18.28 3.37
CA ALA A 361 -8.82 -17.86 2.93
C ALA A 361 -7.80 -18.16 4.03
N VAL A 362 -6.76 -18.92 3.68
CA VAL A 362 -5.69 -19.35 4.61
C VAL A 362 -4.36 -18.71 4.22
N LYS A 363 -3.39 -18.63 5.13
CA LYS A 363 -2.02 -18.19 4.77
C LYS A 363 -1.42 -19.13 3.73
N LEU A 364 -0.63 -18.58 2.80
CA LEU A 364 0.07 -19.38 1.80
C LEU A 364 1.13 -20.24 2.48
N GLN A 365 1.07 -21.55 2.23
CA GLN A 365 1.96 -22.55 2.82
C GLN A 365 3.19 -22.81 1.96
N SER A 366 4.26 -23.33 2.56
CA SER A 366 5.44 -23.88 1.90
C SER A 366 5.27 -25.37 1.58
N TYR A 367 5.98 -25.86 0.56
CA TYR A 367 5.91 -27.24 0.08
C TYR A 367 7.30 -27.72 -0.38
N ASN A 368 7.50 -29.04 -0.41
CA ASN A 368 8.72 -29.65 -0.94
C ASN A 368 8.75 -29.47 -2.46
N VAL A 369 9.30 -28.36 -2.94
CA VAL A 369 9.36 -28.02 -4.36
C VAL A 369 10.81 -28.12 -4.84
N ASP A 370 11.02 -28.73 -6.00
CA ASP A 370 12.29 -28.68 -6.70
C ASP A 370 12.55 -27.24 -7.21
N PRO A 371 13.54 -26.50 -6.65
CA PRO A 371 13.81 -25.13 -7.04
C PRO A 371 14.24 -25.00 -8.51
N ASP A 372 14.75 -26.07 -9.12
CA ASP A 372 15.17 -26.10 -10.52
C ASP A 372 14.03 -26.43 -11.50
N SER A 373 12.78 -26.42 -11.02
CA SER A 373 11.59 -26.80 -11.81
C SER A 373 10.56 -25.68 -12.00
N ILE A 374 10.87 -24.46 -11.55
CA ILE A 374 9.91 -23.35 -11.50
C ILE A 374 9.64 -22.83 -12.92
N THR A 375 8.37 -22.82 -13.30
CA THR A 375 7.92 -22.33 -14.62
C THR A 375 6.77 -21.35 -14.48
N ILE A 376 6.57 -20.49 -15.47
CA ILE A 376 5.47 -19.51 -15.45
C ILE A 376 4.73 -19.47 -16.79
N SER A 377 3.46 -19.05 -16.79
CA SER A 377 2.74 -18.75 -18.02
C SER A 377 1.54 -17.83 -17.81
N GLY A 378 0.94 -17.32 -18.89
CA GLY A 378 -0.17 -16.39 -18.77
C GLY A 378 -0.74 -15.91 -20.09
N LEU A 379 -1.96 -15.35 -20.02
CA LEU A 379 -2.72 -14.84 -21.17
C LEU A 379 -2.73 -13.31 -21.21
N SER A 380 -2.66 -12.70 -22.40
CA SER A 380 -2.96 -11.27 -22.60
C SER A 380 -2.04 -10.38 -21.74
N SER A 381 -2.58 -9.51 -20.88
CA SER A 381 -1.77 -8.76 -19.90
C SER A 381 -0.95 -9.68 -18.99
N GLY A 382 -1.48 -10.85 -18.61
CA GLY A 382 -0.73 -11.88 -17.89
C GLY A 382 0.40 -12.47 -18.73
N GLY A 383 0.22 -12.60 -20.04
CA GLY A 383 1.27 -12.99 -20.98
C GLY A 383 2.36 -11.93 -21.14
N ALA A 384 2.00 -10.64 -21.11
CA ALA A 384 2.97 -9.55 -21.05
C ALA A 384 3.72 -9.57 -19.70
N PHE A 385 3.01 -9.78 -18.59
CA PHE A 385 3.60 -9.91 -17.26
C PHE A 385 4.55 -11.09 -17.14
N VAL A 386 4.24 -12.24 -17.75
CA VAL A 386 5.16 -13.40 -17.84
C VAL A 386 6.49 -13.02 -18.46
N MET A 387 6.49 -12.29 -19.58
CA MET A 387 7.74 -11.87 -20.21
C MET A 387 8.55 -10.98 -19.26
N GLN A 388 7.89 -10.04 -18.59
CA GLN A 388 8.55 -9.16 -17.63
C GLN A 388 9.10 -9.94 -16.43
N PHE A 389 8.29 -10.83 -15.82
CA PHE A 389 8.62 -11.60 -14.63
C PHE A 389 9.74 -12.61 -14.90
N HIS A 390 9.69 -13.30 -16.05
CA HIS A 390 10.78 -14.19 -16.47
C HIS A 390 12.09 -13.44 -16.65
N LEU A 391 12.08 -12.25 -17.27
CA LEU A 391 13.31 -11.44 -17.42
C LEU A 391 13.83 -10.93 -16.07
N ALA A 392 12.92 -10.55 -15.16
CA ALA A 392 13.28 -10.06 -13.83
C ALA A 392 13.92 -11.14 -12.94
N TYR A 393 13.41 -12.38 -13.01
CA TYR A 393 13.78 -13.49 -12.12
C TYR A 393 14.28 -14.73 -12.91
N SER A 394 14.94 -14.54 -14.05
CA SER A 394 15.37 -15.62 -14.95
C SER A 394 16.36 -16.60 -14.32
N GLN A 395 17.01 -16.22 -13.22
CA GLN A 395 17.91 -17.13 -12.49
C GLN A 395 17.14 -18.26 -11.80
N GLU A 396 15.89 -18.04 -11.39
CA GLU A 396 15.07 -19.03 -10.67
C GLU A 396 14.03 -19.70 -11.59
N ILE A 397 13.75 -19.12 -12.75
CA ILE A 397 12.64 -19.54 -13.63
C ILE A 397 13.21 -20.20 -14.89
N ILE A 398 12.98 -21.50 -15.03
CA ILE A 398 13.55 -22.30 -16.13
C ILE A 398 12.78 -22.20 -17.45
N GLY A 399 11.57 -21.63 -17.43
CA GLY A 399 10.77 -21.46 -18.64
C GLY A 399 9.49 -20.65 -18.49
N ALA A 400 9.05 -20.08 -19.62
CA ALA A 400 7.92 -19.16 -19.70
C ALA A 400 6.97 -19.47 -20.88
N GLY A 401 5.67 -19.56 -20.60
CA GLY A 401 4.60 -19.70 -21.58
C GLY A 401 3.83 -18.39 -21.81
N ILE A 402 3.96 -17.80 -23.00
CA ILE A 402 3.36 -16.50 -23.33
C ILE A 402 2.22 -16.72 -24.33
N LEU A 403 0.98 -16.58 -23.86
CA LEU A 403 -0.23 -16.77 -24.65
C LEU A 403 -0.84 -15.40 -24.96
N ALA A 404 -0.94 -15.04 -26.24
CA ALA A 404 -1.46 -13.74 -26.70
C ALA A 404 -0.88 -12.52 -25.92
N GLY A 405 0.39 -12.62 -25.51
CA GLY A 405 1.09 -11.59 -24.73
C GLY A 405 1.70 -10.48 -25.59
N LEU A 406 2.38 -9.54 -24.95
CA LEU A 406 3.01 -8.37 -25.60
C LEU A 406 4.51 -8.29 -25.29
N PRO A 407 5.34 -7.69 -26.19
CA PRO A 407 6.76 -7.51 -25.96
C PRO A 407 7.08 -6.65 -24.73
N TYR A 408 8.18 -6.99 -24.05
CA TYR A 408 8.71 -6.21 -22.94
C TYR A 408 8.88 -4.73 -23.30
N SER A 409 8.56 -3.84 -22.35
CA SER A 409 8.62 -2.38 -22.46
C SER A 409 7.81 -1.72 -23.58
N CYS A 410 7.04 -2.45 -24.39
CA CYS A 410 6.28 -1.84 -25.49
C CYS A 410 5.13 -0.93 -25.00
N GLY A 411 4.63 -1.14 -23.78
CA GLY A 411 3.67 -0.27 -23.10
C GLY A 411 4.31 0.97 -22.46
N LYS A 412 5.64 1.13 -22.52
CA LYS A 412 6.35 2.27 -21.91
C LYS A 412 5.88 3.59 -22.54
N GLY A 413 5.37 4.48 -21.69
CA GLY A 413 4.68 5.71 -22.12
C GLY A 413 3.17 5.71 -21.85
N GLY A 414 2.65 4.66 -21.18
CA GLY A 414 1.28 4.62 -20.69
C GLY A 414 0.28 4.09 -21.72
N LEU A 415 -1.00 4.41 -21.53
CA LEU A 415 -2.12 3.79 -22.25
C LEU A 415 -2.06 3.95 -23.78
N THR A 416 -1.51 5.07 -24.27
CA THR A 416 -1.32 5.31 -25.70
C THR A 416 -0.32 4.32 -26.31
N SER A 417 0.84 4.14 -25.67
CA SER A 417 1.85 3.16 -26.10
C SER A 417 1.31 1.74 -25.99
N ALA A 418 0.57 1.43 -24.92
CA ALA A 418 -0.07 0.14 -24.74
C ALA A 418 -1.05 -0.16 -25.89
N THR A 419 -1.90 0.80 -26.25
CA THR A 419 -2.87 0.66 -27.36
C THR A 419 -2.16 0.43 -28.69
N LEU A 420 -1.08 1.15 -28.95
CA LEU A 420 -0.25 0.95 -30.15
C LEU A 420 0.43 -0.42 -30.15
N CYS A 421 0.90 -0.89 -29.00
CA CYS A 421 1.51 -2.21 -28.88
C CYS A 421 0.48 -3.33 -29.12
N MET A 422 -0.77 -3.16 -28.68
CA MET A 422 -1.84 -4.13 -28.96
C MET A 422 -2.24 -4.15 -30.44
N THR A 423 -2.40 -2.98 -31.06
CA THR A 423 -2.98 -2.85 -32.41
C THR A 423 -1.95 -2.94 -33.54
N LEU A 424 -0.76 -2.37 -33.33
CA LEU A 424 0.33 -2.25 -34.30
C LEU A 424 1.70 -2.67 -33.71
N PRO A 425 1.84 -3.89 -33.14
CA PRO A 425 3.12 -4.37 -32.60
C PRO A 425 4.20 -4.52 -33.68
N SER A 426 3.86 -4.49 -34.97
CA SER A 426 4.84 -4.42 -36.07
C SER A 426 5.78 -3.21 -35.96
N ASN A 427 5.33 -2.12 -35.30
CA ASN A 427 6.13 -0.93 -35.08
C ASN A 427 7.11 -1.06 -33.90
N VAL A 428 6.98 -2.12 -33.09
CA VAL A 428 7.94 -2.40 -32.01
C VAL A 428 9.25 -2.84 -32.64
N ILE A 429 10.30 -2.07 -32.37
CA ILE A 429 11.66 -2.36 -32.81
C ILE A 429 12.34 -3.23 -31.76
N SER A 430 12.50 -4.52 -32.03
CA SER A 430 13.07 -5.50 -31.08
C SER A 430 14.45 -5.10 -30.55
N ALA A 431 15.27 -4.42 -31.36
CA ALA A 431 16.56 -3.88 -30.91
C ALA A 431 16.42 -2.85 -29.76
N ASN A 432 15.35 -2.05 -29.74
CA ASN A 432 15.10 -1.12 -28.64
C ASN A 432 14.63 -1.87 -27.38
N VAL A 433 13.85 -2.94 -27.55
CA VAL A 433 13.43 -3.81 -26.45
C VAL A 433 14.63 -4.51 -25.81
N ILE A 434 15.50 -5.10 -26.64
CA ILE A 434 16.77 -5.72 -26.22
C ILE A 434 17.64 -4.71 -25.46
N LYS A 435 17.80 -3.49 -26.01
CA LYS A 435 18.57 -2.42 -25.34
C LYS A 435 18.00 -2.05 -23.97
N GLU A 436 16.67 -2.01 -23.82
CA GLU A 436 16.04 -1.76 -22.52
C GLU A 436 16.32 -2.90 -21.55
N ILE A 437 16.18 -4.16 -21.98
CA ILE A 437 16.47 -5.35 -21.16
C ILE A 437 17.92 -5.33 -20.69
N ASP A 438 18.88 -5.14 -21.61
CA ASP A 438 20.31 -5.07 -21.28
C ASP A 438 20.61 -3.92 -20.30
N SER A 439 19.93 -2.78 -20.46
CA SER A 439 20.08 -1.65 -19.54
C SER A 439 19.58 -1.99 -18.14
N GLN A 440 18.43 -2.65 -18.00
CA GLN A 440 17.90 -3.06 -16.70
C GLN A 440 18.81 -4.10 -16.04
N ALA A 441 19.33 -5.06 -16.82
CA ALA A 441 20.26 -6.08 -16.34
C ALA A 441 21.59 -5.46 -15.88
N SER A 442 22.14 -4.50 -16.63
CA SER A 442 23.38 -3.80 -16.24
C SER A 442 23.26 -2.99 -14.96
N LYS A 443 22.04 -2.57 -14.59
CA LYS A 443 21.73 -1.85 -13.35
C LYS A 443 21.48 -2.80 -12.18
N GLY A 444 21.46 -4.11 -12.41
CA GLY A 444 21.05 -5.11 -11.43
C GLY A 444 19.57 -5.02 -11.06
N SER A 445 18.74 -4.36 -11.87
CA SER A 445 17.29 -4.24 -11.61
C SER A 445 16.50 -5.46 -12.11
N ILE A 446 17.09 -6.24 -13.00
CA ILE A 446 16.66 -7.59 -13.39
C ILE A 446 17.88 -8.52 -13.37
N ASN A 447 17.66 -9.83 -13.42
CA ASN A 447 18.75 -10.79 -13.52
C ASN A 447 19.60 -10.59 -14.78
N ALA A 448 20.85 -11.08 -14.73
CA ALA A 448 21.75 -11.05 -15.88
C ALA A 448 21.15 -11.81 -17.07
N THR A 449 21.24 -11.23 -18.26
CA THR A 449 20.65 -11.80 -19.48
C THR A 449 21.24 -13.16 -19.88
N SER A 450 22.40 -13.53 -19.33
CA SER A 450 22.97 -14.88 -19.47
C SER A 450 22.06 -15.99 -18.95
N TYR A 451 21.19 -15.70 -17.98
CA TYR A 451 20.22 -16.66 -17.44
C TYR A 451 19.02 -16.91 -18.37
N ILE A 452 18.86 -16.14 -19.44
CA ILE A 452 17.80 -16.35 -20.45
C ILE A 452 18.22 -17.44 -21.46
N SER A 453 19.53 -17.63 -21.63
CA SER A 453 20.07 -18.63 -22.55
C SER A 453 19.69 -20.02 -22.10
N GLY A 454 19.10 -20.81 -23.01
CA GLY A 454 18.60 -22.15 -22.70
C GLY A 454 17.23 -22.20 -22.03
N SER A 455 16.67 -21.08 -21.53
CA SER A 455 15.31 -21.05 -20.97
C SER A 455 14.30 -21.50 -22.01
N LYS A 456 13.33 -22.33 -21.62
CA LYS A 456 12.32 -22.84 -22.55
C LYS A 456 11.18 -21.85 -22.67
N ILE A 457 10.91 -21.39 -23.89
CA ILE A 457 9.87 -20.39 -24.17
C ILE A 457 8.80 -21.00 -25.06
N PHE A 458 7.54 -20.95 -24.62
CA PHE A 458 6.40 -21.36 -25.44
C PHE A 458 5.54 -20.16 -25.80
N ILE A 459 5.34 -19.90 -27.09
CA ILE A 459 4.55 -18.76 -27.57
C ILE A 459 3.30 -19.26 -28.28
N VAL A 460 2.13 -18.90 -27.79
CA VAL A 460 0.83 -19.27 -28.39
C VAL A 460 0.08 -18.01 -28.80
N HIS A 461 -0.46 -18.00 -30.01
CA HIS A 461 -1.29 -16.88 -30.48
C HIS A 461 -2.33 -17.36 -31.49
N GLY A 462 -3.57 -16.88 -31.33
CA GLY A 462 -4.63 -17.14 -32.28
C GLY A 462 -4.50 -16.31 -33.55
N THR A 463 -4.68 -16.90 -34.73
CA THR A 463 -4.57 -16.19 -36.02
C THR A 463 -5.69 -15.17 -36.24
N LYS A 464 -6.76 -15.21 -35.44
CA LYS A 464 -7.91 -14.30 -35.52
C LYS A 464 -7.99 -13.34 -34.34
N ASP A 465 -6.92 -13.24 -33.54
CA ASP A 465 -6.86 -12.29 -32.45
C ASP A 465 -6.84 -10.85 -32.98
N THR A 466 -7.86 -10.08 -32.63
CA THR A 466 -7.99 -8.65 -32.97
C THR A 466 -7.82 -7.75 -31.76
N THR A 467 -7.62 -8.31 -30.58
CA THR A 467 -7.38 -7.57 -29.34
C THR A 467 -5.89 -7.35 -29.15
N VAL A 468 -5.11 -8.42 -29.26
CA VAL A 468 -3.65 -8.35 -29.38
C VAL A 468 -3.29 -8.86 -30.76
N ASN A 469 -2.67 -8.02 -31.58
CA ASN A 469 -2.32 -8.41 -32.94
C ASN A 469 -1.26 -9.54 -32.92
N PRO A 470 -1.44 -10.64 -33.70
CA PRO A 470 -0.53 -11.79 -33.72
C PRO A 470 0.95 -11.48 -34.03
N THR A 471 1.23 -10.34 -34.66
CA THR A 471 2.61 -9.89 -34.91
C THR A 471 3.39 -9.65 -33.60
N ALA A 472 2.70 -9.40 -32.47
CA ALA A 472 3.32 -9.33 -31.14
C ALA A 472 4.15 -10.58 -30.81
N SER A 473 3.66 -11.77 -31.14
CA SER A 473 4.38 -13.03 -30.92
C SER A 473 5.66 -13.14 -31.74
N THR A 474 5.71 -12.50 -32.91
CA THR A 474 6.95 -12.44 -33.70
C THR A 474 8.00 -11.59 -32.99
N LYS A 475 7.59 -10.45 -32.41
CA LYS A 475 8.50 -9.57 -31.65
C LYS A 475 8.98 -10.20 -30.35
N ILE A 476 8.12 -10.91 -29.63
CA ILE A 476 8.50 -11.69 -28.46
C ILE A 476 9.52 -12.78 -28.85
N LYS A 477 9.27 -13.50 -29.96
CA LYS A 477 10.22 -14.49 -30.48
C LYS A 477 11.58 -13.84 -30.79
N GLU A 478 11.61 -12.75 -31.55
CA GLU A 478 12.86 -12.05 -31.91
C GLU A 478 13.71 -11.70 -30.68
N VAL A 479 13.09 -11.23 -29.60
CA VAL A 479 13.79 -10.88 -28.35
C VAL A 479 14.34 -12.12 -27.64
N TYR A 480 13.57 -13.18 -27.47
CA TYR A 480 14.07 -14.41 -26.83
C TYR A 480 15.11 -15.15 -27.66
N ASP A 481 15.00 -15.08 -28.99
CA ASP A 481 15.95 -15.69 -29.94
C ASP A 481 17.32 -15.02 -29.82
N HIS A 482 17.33 -13.68 -29.64
CA HIS A 482 18.55 -12.91 -29.38
C HIS A 482 19.33 -13.40 -28.16
N TYR A 483 18.63 -13.79 -27.09
CA TYR A 483 19.26 -14.28 -25.85
C TYR A 483 19.52 -15.79 -25.82
N GLY A 484 19.26 -16.52 -26.92
CA GLY A 484 19.56 -17.95 -27.02
C GLY A 484 18.58 -18.87 -26.27
N ALA A 485 17.34 -18.44 -26.10
CA ALA A 485 16.29 -19.27 -25.50
C ALA A 485 15.84 -20.42 -26.42
N VAL A 486 15.29 -21.50 -25.83
CA VAL A 486 14.73 -22.64 -26.59
C VAL A 486 13.25 -22.40 -26.85
N ILE A 487 12.94 -21.92 -28.07
CA ILE A 487 11.60 -21.42 -28.40
C ILE A 487 10.79 -22.45 -29.19
N LYS A 488 9.55 -22.71 -28.73
CA LYS A 488 8.51 -23.39 -29.50
C LYS A 488 7.32 -22.44 -29.67
N THR A 489 6.70 -22.47 -30.85
CA THR A 489 5.57 -21.58 -31.16
C THR A 489 4.36 -22.37 -31.65
N LYS A 490 3.17 -21.87 -31.32
CA LYS A 490 1.89 -22.35 -31.80
C LYS A 490 1.06 -21.14 -32.26
N LEU A 491 1.23 -20.77 -33.53
CA LEU A 491 0.69 -19.54 -34.13
C LEU A 491 -0.36 -19.81 -35.22
N ASP A 492 -0.80 -21.06 -35.35
CA ASP A 492 -1.69 -21.57 -36.40
C ASP A 492 -3.09 -21.93 -35.87
N ILE A 493 -3.39 -21.66 -34.60
CA ILE A 493 -4.72 -21.86 -34.02
C ILE A 493 -5.63 -20.77 -34.56
N ALA A 494 -6.75 -21.15 -35.19
CA ALA A 494 -7.76 -20.20 -35.69
C ALA A 494 -8.62 -19.58 -34.57
N SER A 495 -7.98 -19.22 -33.44
CA SER A 495 -8.59 -18.60 -32.27
C SER A 495 -8.65 -17.09 -32.40
N VAL A 496 -9.69 -16.50 -31.82
CA VAL A 496 -9.71 -15.08 -31.44
C VAL A 496 -8.98 -14.89 -30.09
N HIS A 497 -9.02 -13.68 -29.52
CA HIS A 497 -8.43 -13.41 -28.20
C HIS A 497 -9.08 -14.25 -27.10
N GLY A 498 -8.28 -15.11 -26.47
CA GLY A 498 -8.69 -15.94 -25.34
C GLY A 498 -7.73 -17.11 -25.07
N TYR A 499 -7.93 -17.77 -23.94
CA TYR A 499 -7.15 -18.94 -23.54
C TYR A 499 -7.63 -20.19 -24.31
N PRO A 500 -6.78 -20.89 -25.07
CA PRO A 500 -7.20 -22.06 -25.82
C PRO A 500 -7.26 -23.31 -24.94
N THR A 501 -8.41 -23.97 -24.92
CA THR A 501 -8.65 -25.27 -24.27
C THR A 501 -9.24 -26.25 -25.28
N ASP A 502 -9.40 -27.51 -24.88
CA ASP A 502 -10.11 -28.54 -25.63
C ASP A 502 -11.47 -28.92 -25.00
N PHE A 503 -11.84 -28.32 -23.85
CA PHE A 503 -13.00 -28.75 -23.07
C PHE A 503 -13.96 -27.62 -22.67
N TYR A 504 -13.52 -26.35 -22.62
CA TYR A 504 -14.33 -25.24 -22.09
C TYR A 504 -14.21 -23.95 -22.92
N GLY A 505 -15.27 -23.14 -22.86
CA GLY A 505 -15.29 -21.81 -23.46
C GLY A 505 -16.03 -21.74 -24.80
N ALA A 506 -16.02 -20.56 -25.41
CA ALA A 506 -16.66 -20.34 -26.71
C ALA A 506 -15.95 -21.14 -27.81
N ALA A 507 -16.63 -21.34 -28.95
CA ALA A 507 -15.98 -21.88 -30.15
C ALA A 507 -14.72 -21.06 -30.49
N CYS A 508 -13.64 -21.72 -30.89
CA CYS A 508 -12.33 -21.10 -31.13
C CYS A 508 -12.37 -19.74 -31.87
N GLY A 509 -13.19 -19.63 -32.93
CA GLY A 509 -13.32 -18.41 -33.73
C GLY A 509 -14.22 -17.32 -33.14
N SER A 510 -14.64 -17.42 -31.88
CA SER A 510 -15.55 -16.47 -31.23
C SER A 510 -15.17 -16.32 -29.76
N SER A 511 -15.12 -15.09 -29.24
CA SER A 511 -14.88 -14.83 -27.82
C SER A 511 -15.77 -13.69 -27.36
N SER A 512 -16.12 -13.73 -26.08
CA SER A 512 -16.91 -12.70 -25.44
C SER A 512 -16.63 -12.73 -23.93
N ALA A 513 -16.98 -11.64 -23.25
CA ALA A 513 -16.92 -11.59 -21.79
C ALA A 513 -17.80 -12.69 -21.14
N SER A 514 -18.92 -13.08 -21.78
CA SER A 514 -19.80 -14.15 -21.28
C SER A 514 -19.20 -15.55 -21.40
N THR A 515 -18.11 -15.72 -22.15
CA THR A 515 -17.31 -16.94 -22.17
C THR A 515 -15.92 -16.72 -21.59
N HIS A 516 -15.77 -15.67 -20.79
CA HIS A 516 -14.61 -15.46 -19.92
C HIS A 516 -13.27 -15.35 -20.64
N TYR A 517 -13.27 -15.03 -21.94
CA TYR A 517 -12.08 -15.06 -22.79
C TYR A 517 -11.34 -16.42 -22.74
N ILE A 518 -12.11 -17.51 -22.64
CA ILE A 518 -11.62 -18.89 -22.79
C ILE A 518 -12.31 -19.49 -24.02
N ASN A 519 -11.54 -20.21 -24.84
CA ASN A 519 -11.97 -20.75 -26.11
C ASN A 519 -11.75 -22.26 -26.16
N ASN A 520 -12.81 -23.00 -26.50
CA ASN A 520 -12.66 -24.39 -26.90
C ASN A 520 -12.16 -24.43 -28.35
N CYS A 521 -10.85 -24.64 -28.46
CA CYS A 521 -10.08 -24.73 -29.69
C CYS A 521 -9.69 -26.14 -30.07
N ASN A 522 -10.22 -27.16 -29.37
CA ASN A 522 -9.74 -28.54 -29.46
C ASN A 522 -8.21 -28.59 -29.30
N TYR A 523 -7.68 -27.74 -28.41
CA TYR A 523 -6.26 -27.58 -28.16
C TYR A 523 -6.02 -27.37 -26.67
N HIS A 524 -5.35 -28.31 -26.02
CA HIS A 524 -5.12 -28.27 -24.58
C HIS A 524 -3.96 -27.32 -24.23
N GLY A 525 -4.24 -26.01 -24.16
CA GLY A 525 -3.23 -24.96 -23.97
C GLY A 525 -2.34 -25.16 -22.74
N ALA A 526 -2.92 -25.52 -21.59
CA ALA A 526 -2.16 -25.75 -20.35
C ALA A 526 -1.18 -26.92 -20.47
N TYR A 527 -1.62 -28.08 -20.99
CA TYR A 527 -0.78 -29.26 -21.17
C TYR A 527 0.37 -29.00 -22.15
N GLU A 528 0.08 -28.45 -23.33
CA GLU A 528 1.12 -28.20 -24.34
C GLU A 528 2.14 -27.15 -23.88
N THR A 529 1.69 -26.17 -23.09
CA THR A 529 2.59 -25.21 -22.44
C THR A 529 3.50 -25.92 -21.44
N LEU A 530 2.93 -26.60 -20.45
CA LEU A 530 3.71 -27.28 -19.41
C LEU A 530 4.64 -28.35 -19.99
N LYS A 531 4.20 -29.10 -21.00
CA LYS A 531 5.01 -30.10 -21.70
C LYS A 531 6.27 -29.48 -22.33
N HIS A 532 6.14 -28.32 -22.99
CA HIS A 532 7.33 -27.65 -23.53
C HIS A 532 8.27 -27.18 -22.42
N LEU A 533 7.74 -26.59 -21.35
CA LEU A 533 8.54 -26.00 -20.28
C LEU A 533 9.24 -27.05 -19.41
N LEU A 534 8.51 -28.10 -19.01
CA LEU A 534 8.99 -29.09 -18.05
C LEU A 534 9.55 -30.35 -18.70
N GLY A 535 9.09 -30.75 -19.89
CA GLY A 535 9.60 -31.91 -20.61
C GLY A 535 8.51 -32.83 -21.19
N ASP A 536 8.95 -33.79 -22.03
CA ASP A 536 8.08 -34.75 -22.71
C ASP A 536 7.56 -35.88 -21.78
N ASP A 537 8.06 -35.97 -20.56
CA ASP A 537 7.63 -36.91 -19.52
C ASP A 537 6.27 -36.55 -18.90
N LEU A 538 5.71 -35.38 -19.22
CA LEU A 538 4.39 -34.98 -18.73
C LEU A 538 3.27 -35.90 -19.24
N VAL A 539 2.55 -36.47 -18.28
CA VAL A 539 1.38 -37.30 -18.53
C VAL A 539 0.19 -36.40 -18.85
N ALA A 540 -0.40 -36.61 -20.03
CA ALA A 540 -1.62 -35.91 -20.43
C ALA A 540 -2.81 -36.34 -19.54
N PRO A 541 -3.68 -35.42 -19.11
CA PRO A 541 -4.90 -35.79 -18.40
C PRO A 541 -5.83 -36.58 -19.34
N SER A 542 -6.44 -37.66 -18.83
CA SER A 542 -7.36 -38.51 -19.57
C SER A 542 -8.77 -38.39 -18.98
N GLY A 543 -9.57 -37.48 -19.54
CA GLY A 543 -10.99 -37.29 -19.18
C GLY A 543 -11.25 -36.59 -17.84
N SER A 544 -12.54 -36.36 -17.54
CA SER A 544 -13.03 -35.59 -16.38
C SER A 544 -12.96 -36.39 -15.06
N GLY A 545 -11.78 -36.91 -14.72
CA GLY A 545 -11.56 -37.52 -13.41
C GLY A 545 -11.77 -36.49 -12.29
N SER A 546 -12.30 -36.93 -11.14
CA SER A 546 -12.36 -36.08 -9.96
C SER A 546 -10.95 -35.68 -9.52
N LEU A 547 -10.70 -34.38 -9.39
CA LEU A 547 -9.47 -33.84 -8.81
C LEU A 547 -9.46 -34.17 -7.31
N ALA A 548 -8.43 -34.89 -6.83
CA ALA A 548 -8.28 -35.22 -5.41
C ALA A 548 -7.48 -34.16 -4.65
N GLY A 549 -6.61 -33.42 -5.35
CA GLY A 549 -5.96 -32.21 -4.85
C GLY A 549 -6.95 -31.08 -4.52
N GLN A 550 -6.44 -30.03 -3.87
CA GLN A 550 -7.24 -28.91 -3.36
C GLN A 550 -6.89 -27.60 -4.06
N LEU A 551 -7.92 -26.88 -4.50
CA LEU A 551 -7.80 -25.46 -4.85
C LEU A 551 -8.04 -24.63 -3.59
N ILE A 552 -7.02 -23.91 -3.16
CA ILE A 552 -7.01 -23.15 -1.91
C ILE A 552 -7.00 -21.67 -2.25
N GLU A 553 -7.94 -20.92 -1.69
CA GLU A 553 -7.86 -19.46 -1.65
C GLU A 553 -6.88 -19.05 -0.55
N TYR A 554 -5.87 -18.26 -0.88
CA TYR A 554 -4.86 -17.83 0.07
C TYR A 554 -4.78 -16.31 0.20
N GLU A 555 -4.34 -15.84 1.36
CA GLU A 555 -4.06 -14.43 1.62
C GLU A 555 -2.86 -13.97 0.80
N GLN A 556 -3.09 -13.31 -0.34
CA GLN A 556 -1.98 -12.80 -1.17
C GLN A 556 -1.57 -11.38 -0.75
N GLY A 557 -2.43 -10.66 -0.02
CA GLY A 557 -2.14 -9.32 0.50
C GLY A 557 -0.94 -9.27 1.43
N GLU A 558 -0.60 -10.38 2.11
CA GLU A 558 0.57 -10.47 3.00
C GLU A 558 1.91 -10.23 2.26
N PHE A 559 1.94 -10.38 0.94
CA PHE A 559 3.15 -10.26 0.13
C PHE A 559 3.36 -8.84 -0.43
N LEU A 560 2.42 -7.93 -0.20
CA LEU A 560 2.47 -6.55 -0.64
C LEU A 560 3.01 -5.64 0.46
N SER A 561 3.81 -4.65 0.08
CA SER A 561 4.35 -3.65 1.02
C SER A 561 3.31 -2.60 1.45
N GLY A 562 2.08 -2.69 0.93
CA GLY A 562 0.97 -1.78 1.18
C GLY A 562 -0.35 -2.44 0.79
N LEU A 563 -1.44 -1.65 0.72
CA LEU A 563 -2.77 -2.22 0.44
C LEU A 563 -2.84 -2.93 -0.92
N PRO A 564 -3.59 -4.05 -1.04
CA PRO A 564 -3.78 -4.72 -2.32
C PRO A 564 -4.25 -3.80 -3.46
N SER A 565 -5.16 -2.87 -3.14
CA SER A 565 -5.70 -1.89 -4.09
C SER A 565 -4.65 -0.93 -4.66
N THR A 566 -3.65 -0.50 -3.88
CA THR A 566 -2.60 0.43 -4.34
C THR A 566 -1.64 -0.25 -5.31
N SER A 567 -1.55 -1.58 -5.27
CA SER A 567 -0.78 -2.40 -6.21
C SER A 567 -1.64 -3.01 -7.32
N SER A 568 -2.93 -2.66 -7.38
CA SER A 568 -3.91 -3.26 -8.31
C SER A 568 -3.91 -4.78 -8.27
N MET A 569 -3.81 -5.35 -7.06
CA MET A 569 -3.86 -6.78 -6.79
C MET A 569 -5.03 -7.10 -5.86
N ASP A 570 -5.62 -8.29 -5.97
CA ASP A 570 -6.66 -8.74 -5.05
C ASP A 570 -6.04 -9.00 -3.66
N ALA A 571 -6.86 -9.04 -2.61
CA ALA A 571 -6.38 -9.48 -1.30
C ALA A 571 -6.10 -10.98 -1.27
N HIS A 572 -6.76 -11.75 -2.15
CA HIS A 572 -6.67 -13.20 -2.18
C HIS A 572 -6.22 -13.75 -3.53
N GLY A 573 -5.39 -14.78 -3.50
CA GLY A 573 -4.99 -15.58 -4.65
C GLY A 573 -5.53 -17.00 -4.60
N TYR A 574 -5.31 -17.78 -5.65
CA TYR A 574 -5.58 -19.23 -5.63
C TYR A 574 -4.31 -20.04 -5.77
N VAL A 575 -4.19 -21.15 -5.05
CA VAL A 575 -3.12 -22.13 -5.25
C VAL A 575 -3.75 -23.52 -5.33
N TYR A 576 -3.39 -24.28 -6.36
CA TYR A 576 -3.78 -25.68 -6.48
C TYR A 576 -2.65 -26.57 -5.96
N ILE A 577 -2.97 -27.39 -4.97
CA ILE A 577 -2.08 -28.38 -4.37
C ILE A 577 -2.53 -29.77 -4.83
N PRO A 578 -1.78 -30.43 -5.73
CA PRO A 578 -2.05 -31.80 -6.12
C PRO A 578 -2.09 -32.73 -4.92
N SER A 579 -2.89 -33.80 -5.00
CA SER A 579 -2.99 -34.77 -3.89
C SER A 579 -1.63 -35.37 -3.52
N GLY A 580 -0.73 -35.52 -4.50
CA GLY A 580 0.63 -36.04 -4.30
C GLY A 580 1.61 -35.07 -3.65
N CYS A 581 1.24 -33.79 -3.48
CA CYS A 581 2.07 -32.74 -2.86
C CYS A 581 1.56 -32.33 -1.47
N ALA A 582 0.35 -32.76 -1.09
CA ALA A 582 -0.36 -32.25 0.09
C ALA A 582 0.34 -32.58 1.43
N ASP A 583 1.02 -33.73 1.53
CA ASP A 583 1.72 -34.16 2.75
C ASP A 583 3.18 -33.69 2.82
N LYS A 584 3.65 -32.93 1.81
CA LYS A 584 5.02 -32.41 1.68
C LYS A 584 6.13 -33.48 1.66
N SER A 585 5.79 -34.77 1.63
CA SER A 585 6.79 -35.87 1.63
C SER A 585 7.45 -36.08 0.28
N ARG A 586 6.75 -35.73 -0.80
CA ARG A 586 7.22 -35.85 -2.18
C ARG A 586 7.72 -34.50 -2.68
N GLN A 587 8.85 -34.52 -3.38
CA GLN A 587 9.32 -33.36 -4.13
C GLN A 587 8.40 -33.10 -5.34
N CYS A 588 7.83 -31.91 -5.39
CA CYS A 588 6.90 -31.44 -6.40
C CYS A 588 7.53 -30.36 -7.28
N ARG A 589 6.86 -30.01 -8.37
CA ARG A 589 7.24 -28.90 -9.26
C ARG A 589 6.34 -27.69 -9.02
N LEU A 590 6.76 -26.49 -9.43
CA LEU A 590 5.94 -25.28 -9.32
C LEU A 590 5.68 -24.65 -10.68
N HIS A 591 4.42 -24.32 -10.93
CA HIS A 591 4.00 -23.46 -12.04
C HIS A 591 3.23 -22.24 -11.54
N ILE A 592 3.47 -21.07 -12.11
CA ILE A 592 2.69 -19.85 -11.82
C ILE A 592 1.91 -19.44 -13.08
N SER A 593 0.58 -19.32 -12.98
CA SER A 593 -0.29 -18.94 -14.10
C SER A 593 -0.97 -17.60 -13.88
N PHE A 594 -0.73 -16.65 -14.78
CA PHE A 594 -1.26 -15.28 -14.73
C PHE A 594 -2.44 -15.10 -15.68
N HIS A 595 -3.60 -14.73 -15.13
CA HIS A 595 -4.80 -14.45 -15.90
C HIS A 595 -4.67 -13.17 -16.76
N GLY A 596 -5.51 -13.04 -17.79
CA GLY A 596 -5.62 -11.83 -18.60
C GLY A 596 -6.52 -10.76 -17.97
N CYS A 597 -6.64 -9.61 -18.64
CA CYS A 597 -7.63 -8.60 -18.29
C CYS A 597 -9.04 -9.21 -18.23
N GLN A 598 -9.86 -8.76 -17.28
CA GLN A 598 -11.23 -9.21 -16.99
C GLN A 598 -11.35 -10.67 -16.56
N GLN A 599 -10.21 -11.34 -16.30
CA GLN A 599 -10.17 -12.73 -15.83
C GLN A 599 -9.74 -12.88 -14.36
N SER A 600 -9.71 -11.78 -13.61
CA SER A 600 -9.41 -11.80 -12.18
C SER A 600 -10.51 -12.48 -11.37
N LYS A 601 -10.17 -12.85 -10.14
CA LYS A 601 -11.10 -13.28 -9.10
C LYS A 601 -12.30 -12.33 -8.94
N GLY A 602 -12.05 -11.02 -8.86
CA GLY A 602 -13.12 -10.03 -8.74
C GLY A 602 -14.12 -10.04 -9.91
N ASN A 603 -13.71 -10.49 -11.09
CA ASN A 603 -14.56 -10.59 -12.27
C ASN A 603 -15.19 -11.98 -12.45
N LEU A 604 -14.43 -13.04 -12.21
CA LEU A 604 -14.76 -14.40 -12.62
C LEU A 604 -14.70 -15.46 -11.51
N GLY A 605 -14.34 -15.10 -10.29
CA GLY A 605 -14.04 -16.06 -9.23
C GLY A 605 -12.89 -17.00 -9.63
N ASP A 606 -13.08 -18.30 -9.44
CA ASP A 606 -12.07 -19.33 -9.71
C ASP A 606 -12.08 -19.86 -11.16
N ILE A 607 -12.89 -19.28 -12.06
CA ILE A 607 -13.10 -19.81 -13.42
C ILE A 607 -11.79 -19.88 -14.21
N TYR A 608 -10.90 -18.89 -14.11
CA TYR A 608 -9.62 -18.95 -14.80
C TYR A 608 -8.77 -20.14 -14.30
N ALA A 609 -8.71 -20.37 -12.99
CA ALA A 609 -7.99 -21.51 -12.43
C ALA A 609 -8.64 -22.84 -12.85
N THR A 610 -9.96 -22.97 -12.71
CA THR A 610 -10.66 -24.26 -12.90
C THR A 610 -10.98 -24.60 -14.35
N LYS A 611 -10.89 -23.66 -15.30
CA LYS A 611 -11.33 -23.87 -16.70
C LYS A 611 -10.24 -23.74 -17.75
N THR A 612 -9.00 -23.46 -17.36
CA THR A 612 -7.85 -23.40 -18.30
C THR A 612 -7.16 -24.76 -18.48
N GLY A 613 -7.43 -25.73 -17.61
CA GLY A 613 -6.89 -27.10 -17.69
C GLY A 613 -5.61 -27.33 -16.89
N TYR A 614 -5.13 -26.34 -16.12
CA TYR A 614 -3.90 -26.51 -15.34
C TYR A 614 -4.06 -27.50 -14.18
N LEU A 615 -5.22 -27.53 -13.52
CA LEU A 615 -5.46 -28.39 -12.35
C LEU A 615 -5.35 -29.87 -12.72
N GLU A 616 -5.90 -30.24 -13.88
CA GLU A 616 -5.91 -31.61 -14.39
C GLU A 616 -4.49 -32.09 -14.73
N VAL A 617 -3.68 -31.21 -15.35
CA VAL A 617 -2.28 -31.50 -15.64
C VAL A 617 -1.47 -31.57 -14.35
N ALA A 618 -1.71 -30.64 -13.43
CA ALA A 618 -1.04 -30.54 -12.15
C ALA A 618 -1.22 -31.78 -11.28
N GLU A 619 -2.46 -32.25 -11.16
CA GLU A 619 -2.82 -33.43 -10.38
C GLU A 619 -2.10 -34.69 -10.86
N LYS A 620 -1.94 -34.85 -12.18
CA LYS A 620 -1.27 -36.01 -12.76
C LYS A 620 0.25 -35.97 -12.68
N ASN A 621 0.83 -34.79 -12.50
CA ASN A 621 2.27 -34.57 -12.67
C ASN A 621 2.98 -34.02 -11.42
N ASN A 622 2.27 -33.94 -10.28
CA ASN A 622 2.75 -33.37 -9.01
C ASN A 622 3.29 -31.93 -9.20
N ILE A 623 2.51 -31.09 -9.88
CA ILE A 623 2.86 -29.69 -10.13
C ILE A 623 1.94 -28.81 -9.28
N ILE A 624 2.48 -28.11 -8.29
CA ILE A 624 1.74 -27.05 -7.59
C ILE A 624 1.51 -25.90 -8.57
N VAL A 625 0.28 -25.38 -8.63
CA VAL A 625 -0.04 -24.25 -9.53
C VAL A 625 -0.49 -23.04 -8.71
N LEU A 626 0.29 -21.98 -8.77
CA LEU A 626 -0.03 -20.70 -8.16
C LEU A 626 -0.78 -19.82 -9.18
N PHE A 627 -1.87 -19.20 -8.75
CA PHE A 627 -2.70 -18.25 -9.53
C PHE A 627 -2.83 -16.92 -8.78
N PRO A 628 -1.80 -16.07 -8.83
CA PRO A 628 -1.89 -14.71 -8.29
C PRO A 628 -3.02 -13.93 -8.98
N GLN A 629 -3.64 -12.98 -8.27
CA GLN A 629 -4.80 -12.24 -8.76
C GLN A 629 -4.50 -10.74 -8.86
N ALA A 630 -4.55 -10.19 -10.07
CA ALA A 630 -4.65 -8.74 -10.25
C ALA A 630 -6.09 -8.29 -9.93
N ALA A 631 -6.28 -7.03 -9.58
CA ALA A 631 -7.58 -6.44 -9.27
C ALA A 631 -7.84 -5.18 -10.09
N ALA A 632 -9.12 -4.94 -10.38
CA ALA A 632 -9.54 -3.73 -11.09
C ALA A 632 -9.33 -2.51 -10.19
N ASN A 633 -8.74 -1.47 -10.76
CA ASN A 633 -8.58 -0.19 -10.09
C ASN A 633 -8.84 0.92 -11.12
N MET A 634 -10.03 1.51 -11.04
CA MET A 634 -10.47 2.60 -11.90
C MET A 634 -9.61 3.86 -11.74
N LEU A 635 -9.12 4.14 -10.53
CA LEU A 635 -8.45 5.39 -10.17
C LEU A 635 -7.05 5.51 -10.78
N ILE A 636 -6.34 4.40 -10.94
CA ILE A 636 -5.02 4.34 -11.56
C ILE A 636 -5.08 3.90 -13.03
N GLY A 637 -6.28 3.86 -13.63
CA GLY A 637 -6.44 3.54 -15.05
C GLY A 637 -6.35 2.05 -15.41
N ASN A 638 -6.60 1.14 -14.45
CA ASN A 638 -6.70 -0.31 -14.68
C ASN A 638 -8.12 -0.85 -14.39
N PRO A 639 -9.15 -0.42 -15.14
CA PRO A 639 -10.54 -0.81 -14.91
C PRO A 639 -10.80 -2.31 -15.14
N ASN A 640 -9.92 -2.97 -15.90
CA ASN A 640 -10.10 -4.34 -16.37
C ASN A 640 -9.28 -5.36 -15.57
N ALA A 641 -8.74 -5.02 -14.40
CA ALA A 641 -7.93 -5.93 -13.59
C ALA A 641 -6.77 -6.59 -14.38
N CYS A 642 -6.13 -5.83 -15.25
CA CYS A 642 -4.95 -6.29 -15.98
C CYS A 642 -3.73 -6.33 -15.05
N TRP A 643 -2.71 -7.09 -15.42
CA TRP A 643 -1.38 -6.98 -14.84
C TRP A 643 -0.68 -5.69 -15.31
N ASP A 644 0.24 -5.14 -14.52
CA ASP A 644 0.96 -3.92 -14.89
C ASP A 644 2.01 -4.20 -15.96
N TRP A 645 1.68 -3.81 -17.19
CA TRP A 645 2.56 -3.91 -18.36
C TRP A 645 2.69 -2.59 -19.13
N TRP A 646 2.04 -1.53 -18.65
CA TRP A 646 2.16 -0.18 -19.21
C TRP A 646 2.55 0.90 -18.19
N GLY A 647 2.88 0.49 -16.96
CA GLY A 647 3.38 1.35 -15.89
C GLY A 647 2.29 2.18 -15.24
N TYR A 648 1.09 1.63 -15.07
CA TYR A 648 0.00 2.36 -14.41
C TYR A 648 0.21 2.50 -12.90
N LEU A 649 1.08 1.70 -12.29
CA LEU A 649 1.51 1.90 -10.91
C LEU A 649 2.67 2.89 -10.85
N ASN A 650 3.77 2.57 -11.52
CA ASN A 650 4.96 3.40 -11.62
C ASN A 650 5.95 2.78 -12.63
N ALA A 651 7.12 3.40 -12.80
CA ALA A 651 8.15 2.95 -13.74
C ALA A 651 8.83 1.61 -13.40
N ASN A 652 8.69 1.09 -12.17
CA ASN A 652 9.34 -0.16 -11.74
C ASN A 652 8.60 -1.42 -12.22
N TYR A 653 7.46 -1.31 -12.90
CA TYR A 653 6.70 -2.45 -13.44
C TYR A 653 7.53 -3.40 -14.34
N LEU A 654 8.62 -2.89 -14.91
CA LEU A 654 9.55 -3.63 -15.77
C LEU A 654 10.62 -4.43 -15.01
N ASN A 655 10.73 -4.31 -13.69
CA ASN A 655 11.87 -4.83 -12.94
C ASN A 655 11.52 -5.37 -11.54
N GLN A 656 12.52 -5.88 -10.80
CA GLN A 656 12.33 -6.56 -9.51
C GLN A 656 11.73 -5.67 -8.41
N ASN A 657 11.79 -4.34 -8.57
CA ASN A 657 11.22 -3.38 -7.62
C ASN A 657 9.74 -3.05 -7.90
N GLY A 658 9.14 -3.65 -8.95
CA GLY A 658 7.71 -3.50 -9.22
C GLY A 658 6.87 -4.10 -8.09
N ALA A 659 5.76 -3.44 -7.73
CA ALA A 659 4.91 -3.91 -6.63
C ALA A 659 4.32 -5.30 -6.92
N GLN A 660 3.77 -5.50 -8.13
CA GLN A 660 3.25 -6.80 -8.55
C GLN A 660 4.36 -7.85 -8.72
N MET A 661 5.54 -7.43 -9.20
CA MET A 661 6.72 -8.30 -9.39
C MET A 661 7.22 -8.86 -8.07
N SER A 662 7.54 -7.98 -7.13
CA SER A 662 8.06 -8.36 -5.82
C SER A 662 7.04 -9.18 -5.02
N ALA A 663 5.74 -8.88 -5.11
CA ALA A 663 4.71 -9.64 -4.41
C ALA A 663 4.62 -11.08 -4.93
N VAL A 664 4.57 -11.27 -6.25
CA VAL A 664 4.51 -12.61 -6.86
C VAL A 664 5.79 -13.39 -6.59
N HIS A 665 6.96 -12.73 -6.59
CA HIS A 665 8.23 -13.36 -6.23
C HIS A 665 8.23 -13.84 -4.78
N LYS A 666 7.74 -13.04 -3.82
CA LYS A 666 7.59 -13.47 -2.42
C LYS A 666 6.60 -14.63 -2.27
N MET A 667 5.51 -14.66 -3.04
CA MET A 667 4.57 -15.81 -3.06
C MET A 667 5.27 -17.08 -3.56
N MET A 668 6.04 -16.97 -4.64
CA MET A 668 6.85 -18.06 -5.18
C MET A 668 7.84 -18.57 -4.13
N ARG A 669 8.61 -17.68 -3.49
CA ARG A 669 9.56 -18.03 -2.42
C ARG A 669 8.88 -18.71 -1.25
N ARG A 670 7.73 -18.20 -0.77
CA ARG A 670 6.94 -18.85 0.29
C ARG A 670 6.61 -20.31 -0.03
N ILE A 671 6.27 -20.62 -1.28
CA ILE A 671 5.94 -21.99 -1.69
C ILE A 671 7.17 -22.89 -1.72
N VAL A 672 8.33 -22.35 -2.14
CA VAL A 672 9.57 -23.11 -2.36
C VAL A 672 10.37 -23.31 -1.06
N ASP A 673 10.38 -22.32 -0.17
CA ASP A 673 11.19 -22.31 1.06
C ASP A 673 10.52 -23.14 2.18
N CYS A 674 10.69 -24.46 2.13
CA CYS A 674 10.06 -25.40 3.05
C CYS A 674 10.97 -25.87 4.19
N ASP A 675 10.84 -25.22 5.35
CA ASP A 675 11.60 -25.57 6.57
C ASP A 675 11.07 -26.83 7.30
N ASP A 676 9.82 -27.23 7.06
CA ASP A 676 9.15 -28.36 7.72
C ASP A 676 9.07 -29.62 6.84
N CYS A 677 9.71 -29.61 5.67
CA CYS A 677 9.76 -30.75 4.77
C CYS A 677 10.76 -31.79 5.26
N SER A 678 10.32 -33.04 5.43
CA SER A 678 11.21 -34.17 5.72
C SER A 678 11.97 -34.55 4.45
N VAL A 679 13.09 -33.88 4.19
CA VAL A 679 13.93 -34.18 3.04
C VAL A 679 14.85 -35.34 3.40
N ASP A 680 14.54 -36.57 2.93
CA ASP A 680 15.59 -37.57 2.77
C ASP A 680 16.55 -37.05 1.69
N PRO A 681 17.86 -36.93 1.97
CA PRO A 681 18.78 -36.28 1.05
C PRO A 681 18.86 -37.08 -0.27
N PRO A 682 18.78 -36.43 -1.44
CA PRO A 682 19.00 -37.09 -2.71
C PRO A 682 20.45 -37.61 -2.78
N VAL A 683 20.61 -38.93 -2.89
CA VAL A 683 21.88 -39.55 -3.26
C VAL A 683 22.10 -39.30 -4.74
N THR A 684 22.90 -38.31 -5.11
CA THR A 684 23.64 -38.40 -6.38
C THR A 684 25.01 -37.73 -6.34
N THR A 685 25.97 -38.56 -6.72
CA THR A 685 27.41 -38.42 -6.83
C THR A 685 27.81 -37.48 -7.97
N THR A 686 28.63 -36.44 -7.76
CA THR A 686 29.80 -36.14 -8.64
C THR A 686 30.80 -35.13 -8.03
N THR A 687 32.01 -35.66 -7.75
CA THR A 687 33.34 -35.03 -7.77
C THR A 687 33.54 -33.57 -7.31
N VAL A 688 33.99 -33.42 -6.06
CA VAL A 688 34.75 -32.26 -5.58
C VAL A 688 36.24 -32.49 -5.85
N LYS A 689 36.90 -31.51 -6.49
CA LYS A 689 38.37 -31.38 -6.45
C LYS A 689 38.77 -30.64 -5.17
N THR A 690 39.71 -31.26 -4.49
CA THR A 690 40.20 -31.01 -3.13
C THR A 690 40.97 -29.69 -2.96
N THR A 691 40.73 -29.00 -1.85
CA THR A 691 41.78 -28.40 -1.00
C THR A 691 41.39 -28.49 0.48
N THR A 692 42.38 -28.83 1.30
CA THR A 692 42.39 -29.25 2.72
C THR A 692 42.31 -28.08 3.72
N PRO A 693 42.23 -28.30 5.06
CA PRO A 693 41.41 -27.52 5.99
C PRO A 693 42.22 -26.53 6.84
N GLY A 694 41.60 -25.40 7.17
CA GLY A 694 42.14 -24.43 8.12
C GLY A 694 41.10 -23.42 8.59
N ASP A 695 40.84 -23.48 9.90
CA ASP A 695 40.24 -22.47 10.78
C ASP A 695 38.73 -22.19 10.75
N ASN A 696 38.11 -22.43 11.91
CA ASN A 696 36.70 -22.16 12.21
C ASN A 696 36.51 -20.68 12.57
N THR A 697 36.53 -19.81 11.56
CA THR A 697 36.04 -18.43 11.67
C THR A 697 35.04 -18.17 10.54
N PRO A 698 33.82 -17.70 10.82
CA PRO A 698 32.88 -17.33 9.76
C PRO A 698 33.51 -16.25 8.88
N ALA A 699 33.41 -16.39 7.55
CA ALA A 699 33.89 -15.36 6.63
C ALA A 699 33.10 -14.04 6.83
N PRO A 700 33.72 -12.86 6.58
CA PRO A 700 33.02 -11.58 6.65
C PRO A 700 31.98 -11.49 5.53
N GLY A 701 30.72 -11.17 5.85
CA GLY A 701 29.64 -11.02 4.87
C GLY A 701 28.48 -12.00 5.01
N THR A 702 28.06 -12.32 6.24
CA THR A 702 26.75 -12.92 6.48
C THR A 702 26.07 -12.16 7.59
N CYS A 703 25.24 -11.19 7.21
CA CYS A 703 24.34 -10.54 8.15
C CYS A 703 23.41 -11.60 8.76
N ARG A 704 23.32 -11.62 10.09
CA ARG A 704 22.36 -12.48 10.79
C ARG A 704 20.97 -11.83 10.74
N ASP A 705 19.95 -12.66 10.62
CA ASP A 705 18.57 -12.20 10.70
C ASP A 705 18.31 -11.60 12.10
N ASN A 706 17.75 -10.38 12.13
CA ASN A 706 17.35 -9.61 13.31
C ASN A 706 18.43 -8.83 14.09
N GLU A 707 19.61 -8.57 13.52
CA GLU A 707 20.63 -7.72 14.16
C GLU A 707 21.07 -6.54 13.26
N ILE A 708 21.26 -5.35 13.86
CA ILE A 708 21.91 -4.21 13.19
C ILE A 708 23.40 -4.22 13.57
N SER A 709 24.29 -4.46 12.61
CA SER A 709 25.74 -4.48 12.84
C SER A 709 26.52 -3.82 11.70
N PHE A 710 27.73 -3.35 11.98
CA PHE A 710 28.60 -2.66 11.03
C PHE A 710 29.87 -3.47 10.82
N GLN A 711 30.16 -3.85 9.59
CA GLN A 711 31.29 -4.71 9.22
C GLN A 711 32.23 -3.95 8.28
N PRO A 712 33.56 -4.07 8.42
CA PRO A 712 34.50 -3.45 7.47
C PRO A 712 34.36 -4.08 6.08
N PHE A 713 34.39 -3.27 5.02
CA PHE A 713 34.35 -3.80 3.65
C PHE A 713 35.73 -4.32 3.24
N PRO A 714 35.86 -5.56 2.73
CA PRO A 714 37.16 -6.11 2.34
C PRO A 714 37.85 -5.28 1.26
N GLY A 715 39.06 -4.79 1.55
CA GLY A 715 39.92 -4.10 0.58
C GLY A 715 39.60 -2.62 0.32
N LYS A 716 38.54 -2.06 0.92
CA LYS A 716 38.22 -0.62 0.82
C LYS A 716 38.02 0.01 2.20
N CYS A 717 39.03 0.76 2.65
CA CYS A 717 39.07 1.35 3.99
C CYS A 717 38.04 2.47 4.23
N ASP A 718 37.57 3.12 3.17
CA ASP A 718 36.52 4.13 3.21
C ASP A 718 35.11 3.53 3.12
N THR A 719 34.99 2.20 3.14
CA THR A 719 33.75 1.49 2.86
C THR A 719 33.46 0.47 3.96
N TYR A 720 32.19 0.35 4.35
CA TYR A 720 31.73 -0.63 5.32
C TYR A 720 30.36 -1.18 4.94
N ILE A 721 30.01 -2.33 5.48
CA ILE A 721 28.76 -3.03 5.26
C ILE A 721 27.89 -2.80 6.49
N LEU A 722 26.74 -2.16 6.29
CA LEU A 722 25.66 -2.10 7.27
C LEU A 722 24.80 -3.35 7.07
N CYS A 723 24.82 -4.23 8.07
CA CYS A 723 23.89 -5.34 8.19
C CYS A 723 22.64 -4.87 8.92
N ALA A 724 21.47 -5.01 8.31
CA ALA A 724 20.19 -4.79 8.98
C ALA A 724 19.17 -5.82 8.48
N CYS A 725 18.62 -6.61 9.40
CA CYS A 725 17.56 -7.58 9.11
C CYS A 725 17.90 -8.54 7.95
N GLY A 726 19.12 -9.11 7.97
CA GLY A 726 19.59 -10.05 6.95
C GLY A 726 20.04 -9.40 5.62
N ALA A 727 19.86 -8.08 5.45
CA ALA A 727 20.28 -7.35 4.26
C ALA A 727 21.65 -6.66 4.44
N GLU A 728 22.50 -6.77 3.42
CA GLU A 728 23.78 -6.08 3.31
C GLU A 728 23.63 -4.76 2.55
N VAL A 729 23.93 -3.65 3.22
CA VAL A 729 23.92 -2.33 2.61
C VAL A 729 25.34 -1.76 2.64
N LEU A 730 25.90 -1.56 1.46
CA LEU A 730 27.22 -0.92 1.30
C LEU A 730 27.14 0.58 1.65
N GLN A 731 28.04 1.02 2.52
CA GLN A 731 28.13 2.40 2.99
C GLN A 731 29.54 2.94 2.81
N HIS A 732 29.65 4.26 2.63
CA HIS A 732 30.92 4.95 2.46
C HIS A 732 31.13 6.00 3.55
N CYS A 733 32.34 6.05 4.09
CA CYS A 733 32.78 7.12 4.97
C CYS A 733 32.94 8.43 4.19
N ALA A 734 32.75 9.56 4.88
CA ALA A 734 32.99 10.86 4.29
C ALA A 734 34.47 11.00 3.84
N PRO A 735 34.76 11.80 2.79
CA PRO A 735 36.12 11.95 2.27
C PRO A 735 37.13 12.31 3.36
N GLY A 736 38.21 11.53 3.47
CA GLY A 736 39.25 11.71 4.49
C GLY A 736 39.06 10.91 5.79
N LEU A 737 38.05 10.03 5.86
CA LEU A 737 37.80 9.13 6.98
C LEU A 737 37.79 7.67 6.53
N TYR A 738 38.22 6.75 7.41
CA TYR A 738 38.15 5.30 7.22
C TYR A 738 37.25 4.66 8.26
N PHE A 739 36.62 3.54 7.90
CA PHE A 739 35.77 2.80 8.84
C PHE A 739 36.64 2.09 9.88
N ASP A 740 36.41 2.42 11.15
CA ASP A 740 37.10 1.84 12.30
C ASP A 740 36.22 0.78 12.97
N PRO A 741 36.51 -0.52 12.77
CA PRO A 741 35.72 -1.60 13.35
C PRO A 741 35.85 -1.67 14.88
N LYS A 742 36.82 -0.96 15.51
CA LYS A 742 36.93 -0.91 16.98
C LYS A 742 35.83 -0.05 17.62
N ILE A 743 35.31 0.92 16.87
CA ILE A 743 34.28 1.86 17.34
C ILE A 743 33.01 1.83 16.47
N ASN A 744 32.95 0.94 15.47
CA ASN A 744 31.84 0.79 14.53
C ASN A 744 31.43 2.11 13.85
N SER A 745 32.41 2.95 13.49
CA SER A 745 32.16 4.27 12.90
C SER A 745 33.34 4.76 12.04
N CYS A 746 33.10 5.75 11.20
CA CYS A 746 34.14 6.39 10.39
C CYS A 746 35.00 7.31 11.26
N ASN A 747 36.32 7.09 11.25
CA ASN A 747 37.31 7.78 12.05
C ASN A 747 38.42 8.36 11.17
N PHE A 748 39.25 9.26 11.72
CA PHE A 748 40.35 9.87 10.99
C PHE A 748 41.37 8.83 10.55
N ILE A 749 41.84 8.91 9.31
CA ILE A 749 42.72 7.91 8.67
C ILE A 749 43.92 7.53 9.55
N GLN A 750 44.54 8.49 10.25
CA GLN A 750 45.69 8.22 11.13
C GLN A 750 45.38 7.40 12.40
N LEU A 751 44.10 7.20 12.73
CA LEU A 751 43.64 6.44 13.90
C LEU A 751 43.10 5.06 13.52
N VAL A 752 42.96 4.75 12.23
CA VAL A 752 42.37 3.51 11.72
C VAL A 752 43.44 2.62 11.10
N ASP A 753 43.54 1.39 11.59
CA ASP A 753 44.50 0.40 11.10
C ASP A 753 43.92 -0.35 9.89
N CYS A 754 43.85 0.33 8.74
CA CYS A 754 43.38 -0.22 7.47
C CYS A 754 44.31 0.15 6.32
N THR A 755 44.79 -0.86 5.58
CA THR A 755 45.63 -0.70 4.39
C THR A 755 44.81 -0.94 3.12
N PRO A 756 44.63 0.08 2.25
CA PRO A 756 43.91 -0.10 0.99
C PRO A 756 44.64 -1.13 0.11
N SER A 757 43.95 -2.16 -0.36
CA SER A 757 44.49 -3.07 -1.37
C SER A 757 44.37 -2.41 -2.75
N HIS A 758 45.50 -2.30 -3.46
CA HIS A 758 45.61 -1.68 -4.78
C HIS A 758 44.78 -2.36 -5.87
#